data_AF-A0A1S2LGK0-F1
#
_entry.id   AF-A0A1S2LGK0-F1
#
_cell.length_a   1.000
_cell.length_b   1.000
_cell.length_c   1.000
_cell.angle_alpha   90.00
_cell.angle_beta   90.00
_cell.angle_gamma   90.00
#
_symmetry.space_group_name_H-M   'P 1'
#
loop_
_entity.id
_entity.type
_entity.pdbx_description
1 polymer ?
#
loop_
_entity_poly.entity_id
_entity_poly.type
_entity_poly.pdbx_seq_one_letter_code
_entity_poly.pdbx_strand_id
1 'polypeptide(L)'
;MVHVLNEKKKQNNAKSGTAVLLSAPGITLRKWQTKEIGKTLPYAKTTIIRTADEALQMLDKVRNGYKPSPGEVEFTIIGIDKAKRDAEPYYAGVWKRVKTNKHYGWHCPDCGRQLMKKVEGEWFPLEWSDIAYGEQPSFERLADAKAEKRLNPNGLPDNYKVKWRRTKQFMKCSYTLKPKGYLSEENSTEINVNTYEEKVKIIAEKRTNEVCGTKLYRPAVKSRGETRNRPTTNISKVFKKMKKYFSMFICDEAHQCKAGGSGRGDAYDKMVKSAKRNLNLTGTLVNGKSTSIKELLWRTTPQDLIDKGFNDASGDLAWAEKYGKLKQVVYLQDEVSSQGWVTRQRRKPMQPTEEPGIAPAMTAQFLLSKTAFLDIDDLGLPLVELIEKPVFIQPKPEHEAAYRVFHEEMYDKCSRIARAGGKGAWSKFNPAVLNYAARPDLGAFYSFVSQDGKEEIISAPKLEGYTAKEEWLINQVKSELAENRGVVIYNNYTGEYQLNERTQQILKENGIESRILNESNTEKRSEVLQKYEEEGVKVVICNMKLVETGLDLLFWPTIIFNQLSYEVNVVRQSAKRSHRIGQHRLCKVLVPILNGTQEVSQFKKVMSARGHALMTEGRLDRGELAKYSYDEQSALATDLAQCFAEADLASAWEELAAKEFEGLEMVAEDEFQQVLEQRMKELAETTMRLCGVKPVTSLQSTEEKEVEQEETLFAFDFSEEKDANDDLGGVIGIVDLSNYKKKWSKKAPTEDQLVFNF
;
A
#
# COMPACT_ATOMS: atom_id res chain seq x y z
N MET A 1 -16.39 -1.19 -21.02
CA MET A 1 -17.26 -0.11 -20.47
C MET A 1 -16.88 1.30 -20.93
N VAL A 2 -15.62 1.76 -20.78
CA VAL A 2 -15.20 3.12 -21.19
C VAL A 2 -15.41 3.37 -22.69
N HIS A 3 -15.04 2.40 -23.54
CA HIS A 3 -15.31 2.44 -24.98
C HIS A 3 -16.81 2.66 -25.27
N VAL A 4 -17.68 1.83 -24.66
CA VAL A 4 -19.14 1.95 -24.80
C VAL A 4 -19.66 3.33 -24.38
N LEU A 5 -19.15 3.90 -23.28
CA LEU A 5 -19.51 5.25 -22.86
C LEU A 5 -19.11 6.31 -23.89
N ASN A 6 -17.96 6.12 -24.53
CA ASN A 6 -17.48 7.01 -25.58
C ASN A 6 -18.32 6.88 -26.86
N GLU A 7 -18.64 5.67 -27.29
CA GLU A 7 -19.49 5.42 -28.45
C GLU A 7 -20.91 5.96 -28.25
N LYS A 8 -21.52 5.76 -27.08
CA LYS A 8 -22.82 6.38 -26.75
C LYS A 8 -22.77 7.90 -26.81
N LYS A 9 -21.66 8.52 -26.39
CA LYS A 9 -21.48 9.96 -26.51
C LYS A 9 -21.35 10.42 -27.96
N LYS A 10 -20.62 9.66 -28.81
CA LYS A 10 -20.53 9.93 -30.25
C LYS A 10 -21.91 9.86 -30.90
N GLN A 11 -22.66 8.78 -30.64
CA GLN A 11 -24.04 8.61 -31.14
C GLN A 11 -24.96 9.76 -30.71
N ASN A 12 -24.79 10.28 -29.49
CA ASN A 12 -25.55 11.41 -28.98
C ASN A 12 -24.98 12.79 -29.36
N ASN A 13 -24.02 12.87 -30.30
CA ASN A 13 -23.37 14.12 -30.73
C ASN A 13 -22.84 14.98 -29.57
N ALA A 14 -22.23 14.34 -28.57
CA ALA A 14 -21.69 15.04 -27.41
C ALA A 14 -20.56 16.01 -27.81
N LYS A 15 -20.62 17.25 -27.31
CA LYS A 15 -19.64 18.32 -27.56
C LYS A 15 -18.25 18.08 -26.94
N SER A 16 -18.02 16.94 -26.31
CA SER A 16 -16.77 16.59 -25.63
C SER A 16 -16.61 15.08 -25.51
N GLY A 17 -15.37 14.61 -25.58
CA GLY A 17 -15.00 13.21 -25.38
C GLY A 17 -15.11 12.74 -23.94
N THR A 18 -14.31 11.74 -23.59
CA THR A 18 -14.42 11.00 -22.33
C THR A 18 -13.15 11.10 -21.49
N ALA A 19 -13.19 11.93 -20.46
CA ALA A 19 -12.18 11.98 -19.42
C ALA A 19 -12.46 10.93 -18.33
N VAL A 20 -11.45 10.14 -17.96
CA VAL A 20 -11.51 9.09 -16.95
C VAL A 20 -10.42 9.34 -15.90
N LEU A 21 -10.79 9.23 -14.62
CA LEU A 21 -9.83 9.20 -13.52
C LEU A 21 -9.66 7.75 -13.08
N LEU A 22 -8.44 7.26 -13.01
CA LEU A 22 -8.11 5.93 -12.50
C LEU A 22 -7.19 6.07 -11.30
N SER A 23 -7.60 5.54 -10.16
CA SER A 23 -6.73 5.38 -9.00
C SER A 23 -6.40 3.92 -8.78
N ALA A 24 -5.14 3.63 -8.53
CA ALA A 24 -4.66 2.29 -8.24
C ALA A 24 -3.53 2.32 -7.20
N PRO A 25 -3.13 1.17 -6.63
CA PRO A 25 -1.88 1.06 -5.89
C PRO A 25 -0.70 1.57 -6.74
N GLY A 26 0.27 2.24 -6.11
CA GLY A 26 1.38 2.86 -6.85
C GLY A 26 2.17 1.86 -7.71
N ILE A 27 2.17 0.59 -7.30
CA ILE A 27 2.83 -0.53 -7.97
C ILE A 27 2.20 -0.92 -9.32
N THR A 28 0.91 -0.64 -9.54
CA THR A 28 0.18 -1.06 -10.75
C THR A 28 0.00 0.07 -11.78
N LEU A 29 0.45 1.30 -11.49
CA LEU A 29 0.17 2.46 -12.35
C LEU A 29 0.73 2.31 -13.77
N ARG A 30 1.96 1.79 -13.90
CA ARG A 30 2.58 1.55 -15.21
C ARG A 30 1.90 0.39 -15.94
N LYS A 31 1.58 -0.69 -15.24
CA LYS A 31 0.80 -1.82 -15.78
C LYS A 31 -0.53 -1.33 -16.36
N TRP A 32 -1.27 -0.51 -15.61
CA TRP A 32 -2.51 0.12 -16.10
C TRP A 32 -2.29 0.96 -17.35
N GLN A 33 -1.19 1.72 -17.41
CA GLN A 33 -0.88 2.58 -18.55
C GLN A 33 -0.55 1.78 -19.82
N THR A 34 0.40 0.85 -19.74
CA THR A 34 1.00 0.20 -20.92
C THR A 34 0.34 -1.13 -21.27
N LYS A 35 0.12 -2.00 -20.27
CA LYS A 35 -0.38 -3.37 -20.48
C LYS A 35 -1.91 -3.41 -20.53
N GLU A 36 -2.61 -2.71 -19.62
CA GLU A 36 -4.09 -2.76 -19.57
C GLU A 36 -4.72 -1.80 -20.58
N ILE A 37 -4.54 -0.49 -20.41
CA ILE A 37 -5.17 0.52 -21.27
C ILE A 37 -4.51 0.55 -22.63
N GLY A 38 -3.18 0.56 -22.70
CA GLY A 38 -2.44 0.64 -23.96
C GLY A 38 -2.76 -0.49 -24.94
N LYS A 39 -2.87 -1.74 -24.46
CA LYS A 39 -3.25 -2.87 -25.32
C LYS A 39 -4.74 -2.90 -25.65
N THR A 40 -5.61 -2.59 -24.68
CA THR A 40 -7.08 -2.72 -24.87
C THR A 40 -7.68 -1.54 -25.63
N LEU A 41 -7.16 -0.33 -25.42
CA LEU A 41 -7.63 0.93 -26.00
C LEU A 41 -6.43 1.73 -26.53
N PRO A 42 -5.78 1.28 -27.62
CA PRO A 42 -4.53 1.89 -28.11
C PRO A 42 -4.68 3.37 -28.51
N TYR A 43 -5.89 3.80 -28.82
CA TYR A 43 -6.21 5.19 -29.15
C TYR A 43 -6.44 6.10 -27.93
N ALA A 44 -6.46 5.56 -26.71
CA ALA A 44 -6.71 6.33 -25.49
C ALA A 44 -5.43 7.03 -25.01
N LYS A 45 -5.51 8.34 -24.75
CA LYS A 45 -4.39 9.10 -24.19
C LYS A 45 -4.29 8.81 -22.69
N THR A 46 -3.09 8.56 -22.19
CA THR A 46 -2.86 8.22 -20.77
C THR A 46 -1.83 9.15 -20.13
N THR A 47 -2.15 9.67 -18.95
CA THR A 47 -1.26 10.56 -18.18
C THR A 47 -1.19 10.10 -16.73
N ILE A 48 0.00 9.80 -16.22
CA ILE A 48 0.21 9.47 -14.80
C ILE A 48 0.56 10.76 -14.04
N ILE A 49 -0.24 11.12 -13.04
CA ILE A 49 0.04 12.23 -12.14
C ILE A 49 0.95 11.74 -11.02
N ARG A 50 2.16 12.29 -10.93
CA ARG A 50 3.18 11.93 -9.93
C ARG A 50 3.35 13.01 -8.86
N THR A 51 3.03 14.25 -9.19
CA THR A 51 3.23 15.41 -8.31
C THR A 51 1.97 16.25 -8.11
N ALA A 52 1.95 17.02 -7.03
CA ALA A 52 0.87 17.99 -6.79
C ALA A 52 0.88 19.12 -7.82
N ASP A 53 2.05 19.49 -8.33
CA ASP A 53 2.22 20.54 -9.34
C ASP A 53 1.56 20.12 -10.67
N GLU A 54 1.73 18.87 -11.11
CA GLU A 54 1.02 18.32 -12.27
C GLU A 54 -0.50 18.34 -12.10
N ALA A 55 -1.01 17.99 -10.92
CA ALA A 55 -2.45 18.04 -10.63
C ALA A 55 -2.99 19.48 -10.69
N LEU A 56 -2.22 20.46 -10.20
CA LEU A 56 -2.57 21.87 -10.27
C LEU A 56 -2.57 22.40 -11.71
N GLN A 57 -1.56 22.05 -12.50
CA GLN A 57 -1.53 22.38 -13.94
C GLN A 57 -2.75 21.82 -14.67
N MET A 58 -3.16 20.60 -14.35
CA MET A 58 -4.38 20.02 -14.89
C MET A 58 -5.62 20.81 -14.46
N LEU A 59 -5.72 21.20 -13.18
CA LEU A 59 -6.84 22.01 -12.69
C LEU A 59 -6.94 23.34 -13.44
N ASP A 60 -5.81 24.00 -13.69
CA ASP A 60 -5.80 25.27 -14.43
C ASP A 60 -6.20 25.07 -15.89
N LYS A 61 -5.71 24.01 -16.56
CA LYS A 61 -6.16 23.64 -17.91
C LYS A 61 -7.69 23.43 -17.97
N VAL A 62 -8.23 22.67 -17.01
CA VAL A 62 -9.69 22.39 -16.93
C VAL A 62 -10.48 23.66 -16.66
N ARG A 63 -9.99 24.55 -15.79
CA ARG A 63 -10.62 25.85 -15.51
C ARG A 63 -10.61 26.78 -16.71
N ASN A 64 -9.58 26.68 -17.54
CA ASN A 64 -9.49 27.39 -18.82
C ASN A 64 -10.32 26.74 -19.95
N GLY A 65 -11.20 25.80 -19.61
CA GLY A 65 -12.18 25.23 -20.54
C GLY A 65 -11.74 23.95 -21.25
N TYR A 66 -10.56 23.40 -20.95
CA TYR A 66 -10.09 22.17 -21.58
C TYR A 66 -11.04 20.99 -21.33
N LYS A 67 -11.39 20.29 -22.40
CA LYS A 67 -12.07 19.00 -22.38
C LYS A 67 -11.51 18.13 -23.53
N PRO A 68 -11.52 16.80 -23.39
CA PRO A 68 -11.18 15.92 -24.51
C PRO A 68 -12.07 16.23 -25.72
N SER A 69 -11.48 16.17 -26.91
CA SER A 69 -12.23 16.40 -28.16
C SER A 69 -13.32 15.32 -28.35
N PRO A 70 -14.40 15.61 -29.08
CA PRO A 70 -15.43 14.62 -29.39
C PRO A 70 -14.82 13.32 -29.94
N GLY A 71 -15.20 12.18 -29.34
CA GLY A 71 -14.68 10.86 -29.72
C GLY A 71 -13.34 10.47 -29.09
N GLU A 72 -12.61 11.37 -28.44
CA GLU A 72 -11.37 11.05 -27.73
C GLU A 72 -11.64 10.48 -26.33
N VAL A 73 -10.73 9.61 -25.87
CA VAL A 73 -10.70 9.07 -24.51
C VAL A 73 -9.38 9.44 -23.85
N GLU A 74 -9.44 10.05 -22.67
CA GLU A 74 -8.26 10.42 -21.88
C GLU A 74 -8.34 9.83 -20.47
N PHE A 75 -7.29 9.12 -20.06
CA PHE A 75 -7.12 8.58 -18.71
C PHE A 75 -6.10 9.41 -17.93
N THR A 76 -6.52 9.87 -16.75
CA THR A 76 -5.66 10.42 -15.72
C THR A 76 -5.45 9.35 -14.65
N ILE A 77 -4.22 8.89 -14.46
CA ILE A 77 -3.86 7.79 -13.57
C ILE A 77 -3.14 8.34 -12.32
N ILE A 78 -3.52 7.89 -11.13
CA ILE A 78 -2.93 8.37 -9.86
C ILE A 78 -2.78 7.25 -8.82
N GLY A 79 -1.62 7.22 -8.14
CA GLY A 79 -1.43 6.35 -6.98
C GLY A 79 -2.26 6.81 -5.78
N ILE A 80 -3.05 5.92 -5.16
CA ILE A 80 -3.90 6.26 -4.01
C ILE A 80 -3.09 6.86 -2.83
N ASP A 81 -1.87 6.35 -2.63
CA ASP A 81 -0.96 6.84 -1.58
C ASP A 81 -0.36 8.21 -1.89
N LYS A 82 -0.26 8.60 -3.15
CA LYS A 82 0.09 9.97 -3.55
C LYS A 82 -1.12 10.89 -3.40
N ALA A 83 -2.30 10.43 -3.82
CA ALA A 83 -3.55 11.18 -3.80
C ALA A 83 -3.94 11.68 -2.40
N LYS A 84 -3.61 10.90 -1.35
CA LYS A 84 -3.94 11.21 0.06
C LYS A 84 -2.99 12.19 0.75
N ARG A 85 -1.79 12.43 0.22
CA ARG A 85 -0.79 13.25 0.92
C ARG A 85 -1.27 14.68 1.04
N ASP A 86 -1.10 15.28 2.20
CA ASP A 86 -1.42 16.70 2.42
C ASP A 86 -0.20 17.44 2.95
N ALA A 87 -0.26 18.76 2.94
CA ALA A 87 0.76 19.59 3.56
C ALA A 87 0.86 19.30 5.06
N GLU A 88 2.08 19.34 5.60
CA GLU A 88 2.24 19.40 7.05
C GLU A 88 1.69 20.74 7.56
N PRO A 89 0.81 20.73 8.57
CA PRO A 89 0.29 21.96 9.14
C PRO A 89 1.39 22.64 9.95
N TYR A 90 1.53 23.95 9.78
CA TYR A 90 2.37 24.82 10.58
C TYR A 90 1.49 25.83 11.31
N TYR A 91 1.63 25.90 12.63
CA TYR A 91 0.89 26.87 13.44
C TYR A 91 1.58 28.24 13.38
N ALA A 92 0.81 29.25 12.99
CA ALA A 92 1.26 30.63 12.81
C ALA A 92 1.07 31.49 14.08
N GLY A 93 0.49 30.96 15.15
CA GLY A 93 0.41 31.67 16.42
C GLY A 93 1.80 31.97 16.98
N VAL A 94 1.94 33.13 17.62
CA VAL A 94 3.20 33.61 18.18
C VAL A 94 3.27 33.24 19.67
N TRP A 95 4.27 32.44 20.04
CA TRP A 95 4.59 32.15 21.43
C TRP A 95 5.33 33.33 22.04
N LYS A 96 4.67 34.07 22.93
CA LYS A 96 5.29 35.24 23.58
C LYS A 96 4.83 35.39 25.02
N ARG A 97 5.65 36.12 25.78
CA ARG A 97 5.35 36.46 27.18
C ARG A 97 4.08 37.31 27.27
N VAL A 98 3.21 36.94 28.20
CA VAL A 98 1.98 37.68 28.49
C VAL A 98 2.34 38.94 29.29
N LYS A 99 1.77 40.10 28.96
CA LYS A 99 2.16 41.38 29.61
C LYS A 99 1.83 41.41 31.11
N THR A 100 0.76 40.74 31.52
CA THR A 100 0.23 40.78 32.89
C THR A 100 0.83 39.72 33.82
N ASN A 101 1.65 38.78 33.31
CA ASN A 101 2.21 37.70 34.13
C ASN A 101 3.60 37.26 33.63
N LYS A 102 4.37 36.47 34.40
CA LYS A 102 5.66 35.91 33.97
C LYS A 102 5.53 34.73 32.99
N HIS A 103 4.31 34.29 32.67
CA HIS A 103 4.05 33.16 31.78
C HIS A 103 4.03 33.54 30.29
N TYR A 104 4.22 32.52 29.44
CA TYR A 104 4.08 32.63 27.98
C TYR A 104 2.74 32.06 27.53
N GLY A 105 2.23 32.58 26.41
CA GLY A 105 1.01 32.11 25.79
C GLY A 105 1.02 32.29 24.29
N TRP A 106 0.11 31.60 23.61
CA TRP A 106 -0.10 31.77 22.18
C TRP A 106 -0.84 33.07 21.89
N HIS A 107 -0.35 33.82 20.90
CA HIS A 107 -0.98 35.06 20.47
C HIS A 107 -1.23 35.06 18.97
N CYS A 108 -2.22 35.82 18.55
CA CYS A 108 -2.49 36.03 17.13
C CYS A 108 -1.33 36.81 16.50
N PRO A 109 -0.80 36.38 15.34
CA PRO A 109 0.25 37.12 14.63
C PRO A 109 -0.23 38.50 14.14
N ASP A 110 -1.52 38.64 13.80
CA ASP A 110 -2.04 39.87 13.19
C ASP A 110 -2.52 40.87 14.25
N CYS A 111 -3.46 40.48 15.11
CA CYS A 111 -4.01 41.39 16.13
C CYS A 111 -3.19 41.45 17.43
N GLY A 112 -2.20 40.58 17.59
CA GLY A 112 -1.30 40.56 18.75
C GLY A 112 -1.93 40.12 20.07
N ARG A 113 -3.24 39.83 20.11
CA ARG A 113 -3.98 39.40 21.31
C ARG A 113 -3.67 37.96 21.70
N GLN A 114 -3.77 37.66 22.99
CA GLN A 114 -3.63 36.30 23.50
C GLN A 114 -4.81 35.45 23.02
N LEU A 115 -4.51 34.30 22.43
CA LEU A 115 -5.53 33.40 21.91
C LEU A 115 -6.22 32.67 23.06
N MET A 116 -7.53 32.48 22.92
CA MET A 116 -8.39 31.92 23.95
C MET A 116 -9.16 30.69 23.43
N LYS A 117 -9.41 29.71 24.31
CA LYS A 117 -10.24 28.53 24.07
C LYS A 117 -11.49 28.62 24.92
N LYS A 118 -12.61 28.09 24.41
CA LYS A 118 -13.87 28.03 25.14
C LYS A 118 -14.08 26.62 25.69
N VAL A 119 -14.23 26.50 27.01
CA VAL A 119 -14.50 25.24 27.72
C VAL A 119 -15.73 25.47 28.60
N GLU A 120 -16.78 24.66 28.41
CA GLU A 120 -18.03 24.73 29.21
C GLU A 120 -18.69 26.12 29.30
N GLY A 121 -18.46 26.99 28.30
CA GLY A 121 -19.02 28.34 28.29
C GLY A 121 -18.03 29.44 28.64
N GLU A 122 -16.96 29.09 29.35
CA GLU A 122 -15.93 30.02 29.84
C GLU A 122 -14.71 30.06 28.92
N TRP A 123 -13.98 31.19 28.96
CA TRP A 123 -12.83 31.46 28.10
C TRP A 123 -11.52 31.33 28.88
N PHE A 124 -10.66 30.42 28.44
CA PHE A 124 -9.34 30.17 29.00
C PHE A 124 -8.25 30.52 27.99
N PRO A 125 -7.06 30.97 28.40
CA PRO A 125 -5.94 31.14 27.48
C PRO A 125 -5.52 29.84 26.78
N LEU A 126 -5.06 29.95 25.54
CA LEU A 126 -4.40 28.83 24.85
C LEU A 126 -3.03 28.58 25.46
N GLU A 127 -2.83 27.36 25.91
CA GLU A 127 -1.58 26.87 26.47
C GLU A 127 -0.74 26.14 25.41
N TRP A 128 0.51 25.85 25.76
CA TRP A 128 1.39 25.03 24.91
C TRP A 128 0.75 23.69 24.55
N SER A 129 0.21 23.01 25.56
CA SER A 129 -0.39 21.68 25.48
C SER A 129 -1.61 21.61 24.55
N ASP A 130 -2.28 22.74 24.28
CA ASP A 130 -3.44 22.82 23.37
C ASP A 130 -3.03 22.75 21.89
N ILE A 131 -1.81 23.19 21.56
CA ILE A 131 -1.36 23.37 20.17
C ILE A 131 -0.19 22.45 19.81
N ALA A 132 0.70 22.16 20.75
CA ALA A 132 1.92 21.41 20.52
C ALA A 132 1.97 20.15 21.41
N TYR A 133 2.67 19.13 20.91
CA TYR A 133 3.13 17.99 21.72
C TYR A 133 4.52 18.30 22.30
N GLY A 134 4.83 17.68 23.44
CA GLY A 134 6.11 17.84 24.13
C GLY A 134 6.13 19.04 25.07
N GLU A 135 7.30 19.32 25.63
CA GLU A 135 7.50 20.44 26.55
C GLU A 135 7.62 21.76 25.79
N GLN A 136 7.35 22.87 26.47
CA GLN A 136 7.58 24.22 25.92
C GLN A 136 9.06 24.61 26.08
N PRO A 137 9.59 25.53 25.26
CA PRO A 137 10.95 26.04 25.46
C PRO A 137 11.11 26.69 26.84
N SER A 138 12.27 26.47 27.49
CA SER A 138 12.60 27.14 28.74
C SER A 138 12.74 28.66 28.55
N PHE A 139 12.56 29.41 29.63
CA PHE A 139 12.69 30.87 29.61
C PHE A 139 14.09 31.31 29.16
N GLU A 140 15.13 30.67 29.69
CA GLU A 140 16.53 30.93 29.33
C GLU A 140 16.76 30.73 27.83
N ARG A 141 16.32 29.59 27.30
CA ARG A 141 16.48 29.27 25.88
C ARG A 141 15.79 30.30 24.97
N LEU A 142 14.64 30.83 25.38
CA LEU A 142 13.94 31.90 24.66
C LEU A 142 14.65 33.24 24.77
N ALA A 143 15.22 33.55 25.94
CA ALA A 143 15.99 34.77 26.17
C ALA A 143 17.28 34.78 25.33
N ASP A 144 18.03 33.67 25.34
CA ASP A 144 19.24 33.51 24.54
C ASP A 144 18.91 33.59 23.04
N ALA A 145 17.81 32.94 22.62
CA ALA A 145 17.37 32.97 21.23
C ALA A 145 17.03 34.38 20.76
N LYS A 146 16.42 35.17 21.65
CA LYS A 146 16.10 36.57 21.38
C LYS A 146 17.37 37.42 21.30
N ALA A 147 18.33 37.21 22.21
CA ALA A 147 19.59 37.95 22.25
C ALA A 147 20.42 37.71 20.97
N GLU A 148 20.46 36.47 20.50
CA GLU A 148 21.16 36.06 19.27
C GLU A 148 20.34 36.27 17.99
N LYS A 149 19.13 36.86 18.08
CA LYS A 149 18.21 37.07 16.94
C LYS A 149 17.85 35.79 16.15
N ARG A 150 17.86 34.63 16.81
CA ARG A 150 17.51 33.31 16.25
C ARG A 150 16.08 32.86 16.54
N LEU A 151 15.15 33.82 16.68
CA LEU A 151 13.72 33.54 16.85
C LEU A 151 13.01 33.51 15.49
N ASN A 152 12.27 32.44 15.25
CA ASN A 152 11.34 32.32 14.13
C ASN A 152 10.15 33.29 14.29
N PRO A 153 9.40 33.57 13.21
CA PRO A 153 8.20 34.43 13.25
C PRO A 153 7.10 33.97 14.23
N ASN A 154 7.08 32.69 14.60
CA ASN A 154 6.16 32.15 15.61
C ASN A 154 6.67 32.34 17.06
N GLY A 155 7.76 33.07 17.27
CA GLY A 155 8.32 33.34 18.60
C GLY A 155 9.12 32.17 19.21
N LEU A 156 9.46 31.15 18.42
CA LEU A 156 10.25 29.99 18.87
C LEU A 156 11.68 30.03 18.33
N PRO A 157 12.67 29.41 19.01
CA PRO A 157 14.02 29.28 18.46
C PRO A 157 14.02 28.50 17.14
N ASP A 158 14.88 28.89 16.20
CA ASP A 158 15.04 28.26 14.88
C ASP A 158 15.35 26.76 14.94
N ASN A 159 16.14 26.33 15.92
CA ASN A 159 16.50 24.94 16.17
C ASN A 159 15.46 24.14 16.97
N TYR A 160 14.33 24.75 17.32
CA TYR A 160 13.30 24.13 18.15
C TYR A 160 12.20 23.48 17.31
N LYS A 161 12.30 22.16 17.11
CA LYS A 161 11.33 21.39 16.31
C LYS A 161 10.06 21.09 17.11
N VAL A 162 8.94 21.63 16.66
CA VAL A 162 7.64 21.41 17.29
C VAL A 162 6.77 20.45 16.48
N LYS A 163 6.16 19.49 17.17
CA LYS A 163 5.10 18.64 16.60
C LYS A 163 3.74 19.23 16.93
N TRP A 164 3.11 19.86 15.95
CA TRP A 164 1.78 20.48 16.10
C TRP A 164 0.66 19.45 16.24
N ARG A 165 -0.36 19.76 17.04
CA ARG A 165 -1.57 18.94 17.18
C ARG A 165 -2.45 19.01 15.92
N ARG A 166 -3.09 17.88 15.61
CA ARG A 166 -3.90 17.70 14.39
C ARG A 166 -5.40 17.53 14.65
N THR A 167 -5.80 17.16 15.85
CA THR A 167 -7.19 16.78 16.19
C THR A 167 -8.01 17.90 16.85
N LYS A 168 -7.36 18.89 17.49
CA LYS A 168 -8.00 20.05 18.10
C LYS A 168 -7.35 21.35 17.59
N GLN A 169 -7.52 21.62 16.31
CA GLN A 169 -6.88 22.78 15.67
C GLN A 169 -7.71 24.05 15.86
N PHE A 170 -7.10 25.05 16.49
CA PHE A 170 -7.62 26.41 16.53
C PHE A 170 -7.32 27.09 15.20
N MET A 171 -8.21 26.89 14.23
CA MET A 171 -7.95 27.29 12.83
C MET A 171 -7.97 28.80 12.61
N LYS A 172 -8.64 29.55 13.48
CA LYS A 172 -8.76 31.00 13.40
C LYS A 172 -8.53 31.64 14.77
N CYS A 173 -8.17 32.92 14.75
CA CYS A 173 -8.13 33.76 15.94
C CYS A 173 -9.44 33.67 16.72
N SER A 174 -9.37 33.51 18.05
CA SER A 174 -10.53 33.34 18.94
C SER A 174 -11.44 34.56 19.05
N TYR A 175 -11.00 35.71 18.54
CA TYR A 175 -11.78 36.94 18.50
C TYR A 175 -12.57 37.02 17.18
N THR A 176 -13.76 36.40 17.18
CA THR A 176 -14.72 36.36 16.06
C THR A 176 -16.10 36.93 16.42
N LEU A 177 -16.83 37.43 15.41
CA LEU A 177 -18.17 38.04 15.41
C LEU A 177 -19.17 37.58 16.51
N LYS A 178 -19.82 38.56 17.17
CA LYS A 178 -21.19 38.41 17.72
C LYS A 178 -22.20 38.26 16.54
N PRO A 179 -23.38 37.61 16.74
CA PRO A 179 -24.33 37.33 15.65
C PRO A 179 -24.91 38.61 15.04
N LYS A 180 -25.40 38.51 13.78
CA LYS A 180 -26.16 39.55 13.08
C LYS A 180 -27.25 40.13 14.00
N GLY A 181 -27.24 41.46 14.19
CA GLY A 181 -28.30 42.17 14.91
C GLY A 181 -27.86 43.33 15.82
N TYR A 182 -26.61 43.80 15.77
CA TYR A 182 -26.19 44.99 16.52
C TYR A 182 -25.74 46.07 15.53
N LEU A 183 -26.69 46.88 15.07
CA LEU A 183 -26.39 48.24 14.64
C LEU A 183 -26.29 49.06 15.93
N SER A 184 -25.11 49.59 16.24
CA SER A 184 -25.04 50.86 16.95
C SER A 184 -24.73 51.91 15.90
N GLU A 185 -25.77 52.65 15.54
CA GLU A 185 -25.64 53.93 14.85
C GLU A 185 -24.80 54.91 15.69
N GLU A 186 -24.39 56.00 15.03
CA GLU A 186 -23.90 57.25 15.61
C GLU A 186 -22.44 57.29 16.09
N ASN A 187 -21.55 57.73 15.20
CA ASN A 187 -21.21 59.16 15.07
C ASN A 187 -19.94 59.33 14.22
N SER A 188 -20.14 59.86 13.02
CA SER A 188 -19.08 60.45 12.21
C SER A 188 -18.67 61.78 12.82
N THR A 189 -17.60 61.79 13.61
CA THR A 189 -16.84 63.01 13.90
C THR A 189 -15.53 62.95 13.15
N GLU A 190 -15.38 63.82 12.15
CA GLU A 190 -14.09 64.14 11.56
C GLU A 190 -13.22 64.78 12.65
N ILE A 191 -12.13 64.11 13.00
CA ILE A 191 -11.09 64.68 13.87
C ILE A 191 -9.80 64.72 13.07
N ASN A 192 -9.33 65.94 12.85
CA ASN A 192 -8.08 66.25 12.18
C ASN A 192 -6.93 66.05 13.19
N VAL A 193 -6.04 65.10 12.96
CA VAL A 193 -4.94 64.76 13.89
C VAL A 193 -3.59 64.77 13.16
N ASN A 194 -2.65 65.57 13.68
CA ASN A 194 -1.44 66.04 12.99
C ASN A 194 -0.13 65.35 13.43
N THR A 195 -0.16 64.23 14.16
CA THR A 195 1.07 63.48 14.48
C THR A 195 1.01 62.00 14.06
N TYR A 196 2.16 61.47 13.60
CA TYR A 196 2.30 60.07 13.15
C TYR A 196 2.03 59.07 14.29
N GLU A 197 2.42 59.42 15.52
CA GLU A 197 2.24 58.58 16.71
C GLU A 197 0.77 58.45 17.11
N GLU A 198 -0.03 59.51 16.99
CA GLU A 198 -1.47 59.45 17.23
C GLU A 198 -2.20 58.66 16.12
N LYS A 199 -1.75 58.74 14.87
CA LYS A 199 -2.26 57.87 13.78
C LYS A 199 -1.98 56.39 14.06
N VAL A 200 -0.78 56.04 14.56
CA VAL A 200 -0.45 54.66 14.96
C VAL A 200 -1.31 54.21 16.14
N LYS A 201 -1.57 55.09 17.11
CA LYS A 201 -2.43 54.81 18.26
C LYS A 201 -3.89 54.57 17.86
N ILE A 202 -4.44 55.40 16.97
CA ILE A 202 -5.80 55.27 16.43
C ILE A 202 -5.94 54.03 15.54
N ILE A 203 -4.94 53.70 14.72
CA ILE A 203 -4.92 52.47 13.91
C ILE A 203 -4.82 51.23 14.81
N ALA A 204 -4.02 51.29 15.87
CA ALA A 204 -3.92 50.22 16.87
C ALA A 204 -5.25 50.05 17.63
N GLU A 205 -5.92 51.15 18.00
CA GLU A 205 -7.23 51.16 18.67
C GLU A 205 -8.36 50.65 17.74
N LYS A 206 -8.36 51.03 16.46
CA LYS A 206 -9.26 50.46 15.43
C LYS A 206 -9.03 48.96 15.23
N ARG A 207 -7.77 48.51 15.12
CA ARG A 207 -7.42 47.07 15.04
C ARG A 207 -7.79 46.29 16.29
N THR A 208 -7.87 46.93 17.45
CA THR A 208 -8.40 46.29 18.66
C THR A 208 -9.93 46.18 18.65
N ASN A 209 -10.67 47.09 18.03
CA ASN A 209 -12.14 46.98 18.00
C ASN A 209 -12.69 46.13 16.85
N GLU A 210 -11.86 45.76 15.87
CA GLU A 210 -12.27 44.93 14.73
C GLU A 210 -12.04 43.42 14.93
N VAL A 211 -12.93 42.66 14.32
CA VAL A 211 -12.91 41.20 14.26
C VAL A 211 -11.65 40.74 13.53
N CYS A 212 -10.81 39.94 14.18
CA CYS A 212 -9.53 39.53 13.59
C CYS A 212 -9.70 38.33 12.65
N GLY A 213 -10.28 37.22 13.12
CA GLY A 213 -10.55 36.04 12.29
C GLY A 213 -9.35 35.38 11.57
N THR A 214 -8.12 35.85 11.81
CA THR A 214 -6.87 35.40 11.17
C THR A 214 -6.73 33.90 11.20
N LYS A 215 -6.37 33.29 10.06
CA LYS A 215 -6.09 31.86 9.98
C LYS A 215 -4.76 31.56 10.67
N LEU A 216 -4.79 30.63 11.62
CA LEU A 216 -3.63 30.30 12.44
C LEU A 216 -2.84 29.09 11.93
N TYR A 217 -3.26 28.49 10.82
CA TYR A 217 -2.58 27.36 10.21
C TYR A 217 -2.31 27.60 8.74
N ARG A 218 -1.13 27.18 8.29
CA ARG A 218 -0.72 27.16 6.89
C ARG A 218 0.14 25.93 6.59
N PRO A 219 0.38 25.59 5.32
CA PRO A 219 1.40 24.61 4.95
C PRO A 219 2.78 24.99 5.52
N ALA A 220 3.48 24.02 6.10
CA ALA A 220 4.87 24.14 6.49
C ALA A 220 5.76 24.30 5.25
N VAL A 221 6.75 25.18 5.34
CA VAL A 221 7.63 25.58 4.24
C VAL A 221 9.06 25.08 4.51
N LYS A 222 9.57 24.21 3.63
CA LYS A 222 10.91 23.64 3.75
C LYS A 222 12.03 24.70 3.77
N SER A 223 11.94 25.72 2.91
CA SER A 223 12.93 26.80 2.86
C SER A 223 13.00 27.65 4.14
N ARG A 224 11.97 27.57 4.99
CA ARG A 224 11.93 28.23 6.31
C ARG A 224 12.35 27.29 7.45
N GLY A 225 12.84 26.09 7.14
CA GLY A 225 13.25 25.10 8.15
C GLY A 225 12.08 24.43 8.90
N GLU A 226 10.84 24.70 8.52
CA GLU A 226 9.64 24.28 9.25
C GLU A 226 9.33 22.79 9.09
N THR A 227 9.80 22.19 8.00
CA THR A 227 9.63 20.77 7.70
C THR A 227 10.80 20.26 6.86
N ARG A 228 11.11 18.96 6.97
CA ARG A 228 12.05 18.27 6.07
C ARG A 228 11.41 17.99 4.70
N ASN A 229 10.09 17.92 4.66
CA ASN A 229 9.33 17.50 3.48
C ASN A 229 9.11 18.67 2.50
N ARG A 230 9.13 18.40 1.20
CA ARG A 230 8.75 19.41 0.19
C ARG A 230 7.26 19.78 0.42
N PRO A 231 6.90 21.07 0.48
CA PRO A 231 5.50 21.48 0.57
C PRO A 231 4.69 20.83 -0.55
N THR A 232 3.51 20.32 -0.23
CA THR A 232 2.66 19.61 -1.19
C THR A 232 1.21 19.99 -0.96
N THR A 233 0.38 19.85 -1.99
CA THR A 233 -1.07 20.00 -1.87
C THR A 233 -1.73 18.65 -2.07
N ASN A 234 -2.82 18.41 -1.35
CA ASN A 234 -3.59 17.18 -1.52
C ASN A 234 -4.24 17.10 -2.91
N ILE A 235 -3.74 16.16 -3.72
CA ILE A 235 -4.13 15.95 -5.12
C ILE A 235 -5.62 15.59 -5.23
N SER A 236 -6.15 14.75 -4.33
CA SER A 236 -7.57 14.39 -4.38
C SER A 236 -8.49 15.61 -4.12
N LYS A 237 -8.08 16.55 -3.26
CA LYS A 237 -8.75 17.85 -3.10
C LYS A 237 -8.69 18.70 -4.36
N VAL A 238 -7.59 18.64 -5.11
CA VAL A 238 -7.45 19.31 -6.42
C VAL A 238 -8.44 18.72 -7.42
N PHE A 239 -8.52 17.39 -7.55
CA PHE A 239 -9.48 16.74 -8.43
C PHE A 239 -10.94 17.04 -8.05
N LYS A 240 -11.28 17.06 -6.76
CA LYS A 240 -12.62 17.49 -6.32
C LYS A 240 -12.99 18.89 -6.80
N LYS A 241 -12.03 19.82 -6.85
CA LYS A 241 -12.24 21.19 -7.36
C LYS A 241 -12.55 21.26 -8.86
N MET A 242 -12.30 20.19 -9.62
CA MET A 242 -12.65 20.10 -11.05
C MET A 242 -14.14 19.84 -11.31
N LYS A 243 -14.97 19.64 -10.25
CA LYS A 243 -16.45 19.59 -10.30
C LYS A 243 -17.03 18.65 -11.39
N LYS A 244 -16.97 17.33 -11.17
CA LYS A 244 -17.52 16.32 -12.11
C LYS A 244 -16.97 16.42 -13.54
N TYR A 245 -15.72 16.89 -13.68
CA TYR A 245 -14.98 16.90 -14.95
C TYR A 245 -14.86 15.49 -15.52
N PHE A 246 -14.52 14.52 -14.68
CA PHE A 246 -14.38 13.12 -15.10
C PHE A 246 -15.74 12.51 -15.39
N SER A 247 -15.85 11.82 -16.52
CA SER A 247 -17.04 11.05 -16.88
C SER A 247 -17.16 9.78 -16.03
N MET A 248 -16.02 9.20 -15.66
CA MET A 248 -15.92 8.01 -14.84
C MET A 248 -14.70 8.10 -13.92
N PHE A 249 -14.86 7.68 -12.68
CA PHE A 249 -13.78 7.36 -11.76
C PHE A 249 -13.69 5.83 -11.61
N ILE A 250 -12.50 5.29 -11.79
CA ILE A 250 -12.18 3.87 -11.58
C ILE A 250 -11.26 3.78 -10.37
N CYS A 251 -11.65 3.03 -9.35
CA CYS A 251 -10.81 2.75 -8.20
C CYS A 251 -10.42 1.27 -8.20
N ASP A 252 -9.17 0.99 -8.52
CA ASP A 252 -8.55 -0.30 -8.33
C ASP A 252 -8.23 -0.53 -6.85
N GLU A 253 -8.36 -1.78 -6.40
CA GLU A 253 -8.26 -2.21 -5.00
C GLU A 253 -9.06 -1.35 -4.00
N ALA A 254 -10.35 -1.12 -4.31
CA ALA A 254 -11.23 -0.27 -3.52
C ALA A 254 -11.34 -0.70 -2.03
N HIS A 255 -11.12 -1.98 -1.72
CA HIS A 255 -11.11 -2.48 -0.33
C HIS A 255 -10.06 -1.79 0.55
N GLN A 256 -8.99 -1.21 -0.02
CA GLN A 256 -7.98 -0.46 0.72
C GLN A 256 -8.50 0.89 1.26
N CYS A 257 -9.67 1.33 0.81
CA CYS A 257 -10.32 2.58 1.21
C CYS A 257 -11.45 2.39 2.23
N LYS A 258 -11.60 1.19 2.80
CA LYS A 258 -12.70 0.85 3.73
C LYS A 258 -12.62 1.46 5.13
N ALA A 259 -11.48 2.00 5.54
CA ALA A 259 -11.32 2.55 6.88
C ALA A 259 -11.82 4.01 6.96
N GLY A 260 -12.80 4.26 7.83
CA GLY A 260 -13.47 5.57 7.96
C GLY A 260 -12.53 6.74 8.25
N GLY A 261 -11.54 6.53 9.13
CA GLY A 261 -10.54 7.54 9.52
C GLY A 261 -9.25 7.54 8.68
N SER A 262 -9.21 6.85 7.55
CA SER A 262 -7.96 6.71 6.78
C SER A 262 -7.77 7.81 5.74
N GLY A 263 -6.51 8.21 5.52
CA GLY A 263 -6.17 9.14 4.43
C GLY A 263 -6.54 8.59 3.04
N ARG A 264 -6.47 7.26 2.84
CA ARG A 264 -6.92 6.61 1.60
C ARG A 264 -8.44 6.77 1.41
N GLY A 265 -9.22 6.62 2.49
CA GLY A 265 -10.67 6.84 2.49
C GLY A 265 -11.07 8.30 2.20
N ASP A 266 -10.37 9.30 2.76
CA ASP A 266 -10.62 10.71 2.42
C ASP A 266 -10.29 11.01 0.94
N ALA A 267 -9.16 10.49 0.44
CA ALA A 267 -8.78 10.68 -0.96
C ALA A 267 -9.80 10.06 -1.91
N TYR A 268 -10.26 8.85 -1.60
CA TYR A 268 -11.29 8.14 -2.34
C TYR A 268 -12.60 8.93 -2.41
N ASP A 269 -13.12 9.44 -1.28
CA ASP A 269 -14.33 10.28 -1.24
C ASP A 269 -14.23 11.49 -2.19
N LYS A 270 -13.07 12.14 -2.22
CA LYS A 270 -12.83 13.33 -3.04
C LYS A 270 -12.82 13.00 -4.53
N MET A 271 -12.28 11.83 -4.89
CA MET A 271 -12.25 11.35 -6.27
C MET A 271 -13.62 10.83 -6.74
N VAL A 272 -14.37 10.16 -5.86
CA VAL A 272 -15.79 9.83 -6.12
C VAL A 272 -16.58 11.10 -6.46
N LYS A 273 -16.33 12.20 -5.74
CA LYS A 273 -16.98 13.50 -5.98
C LYS A 273 -16.45 14.24 -7.22
N SER A 274 -15.31 13.84 -7.78
CA SER A 274 -14.73 14.47 -8.99
C SER A 274 -15.28 13.89 -10.29
N ALA A 275 -16.04 12.79 -10.24
CA ALA A 275 -16.58 12.09 -11.40
C ALA A 275 -18.12 12.03 -11.43
N LYS A 276 -18.66 11.70 -12.60
CA LYS A 276 -20.12 11.49 -12.81
C LYS A 276 -20.56 10.07 -12.48
N ARG A 277 -19.71 9.07 -12.73
CA ARG A 277 -19.93 7.65 -12.47
C ARG A 277 -18.71 7.06 -11.79
N ASN A 278 -18.89 6.02 -10.98
CA ASN A 278 -17.82 5.36 -10.24
C ASN A 278 -17.83 3.86 -10.52
N LEU A 279 -16.67 3.28 -10.74
CA LEU A 279 -16.44 1.85 -10.89
C LEU A 279 -15.37 1.43 -9.88
N ASN A 280 -15.71 0.52 -8.99
CA ASN A 280 -14.79 0.00 -7.98
C ASN A 280 -14.38 -1.42 -8.36
N LEU A 281 -13.08 -1.68 -8.38
CA LEU A 281 -12.51 -3.00 -8.63
C LEU A 281 -11.86 -3.48 -7.33
N THR A 282 -12.11 -4.72 -6.95
CA THR A 282 -11.51 -5.33 -5.75
C THR A 282 -11.62 -6.85 -5.84
N GLY A 283 -10.54 -7.56 -5.49
CA GLY A 283 -10.58 -9.03 -5.35
C GLY A 283 -11.29 -9.51 -4.08
N THR A 284 -11.42 -8.65 -3.06
CA THR A 284 -12.06 -9.00 -1.78
C THR A 284 -12.96 -7.86 -1.32
N LEU A 285 -14.27 -7.97 -1.54
CA LEU A 285 -15.22 -6.93 -1.17
C LEU A 285 -15.42 -6.82 0.35
N VAL A 286 -15.46 -7.96 1.04
CA VAL A 286 -15.64 -8.07 2.49
C VAL A 286 -14.59 -9.01 3.09
N ASN A 287 -14.16 -8.78 4.32
CA ASN A 287 -13.20 -9.63 5.04
C ASN A 287 -13.88 -10.52 6.10
N GLY A 288 -15.13 -10.93 5.83
CA GLY A 288 -15.98 -11.66 6.78
C GLY A 288 -16.72 -10.79 7.80
N LYS A 289 -16.37 -9.50 7.95
CA LYS A 289 -17.10 -8.53 8.79
C LYS A 289 -17.96 -7.60 7.95
N SER A 290 -19.16 -7.27 8.44
CA SER A 290 -20.10 -6.37 7.76
C SER A 290 -19.59 -4.94 7.68
N THR A 291 -18.82 -4.49 8.67
CA THR A 291 -18.29 -3.12 8.74
C THR A 291 -17.27 -2.81 7.64
N SER A 292 -16.66 -3.83 7.02
CA SER A 292 -15.67 -3.64 5.96
C SER A 292 -16.20 -2.96 4.70
N ILE A 293 -17.52 -2.97 4.45
CA ILE A 293 -18.10 -2.36 3.24
C ILE A 293 -18.83 -1.04 3.53
N LYS A 294 -19.26 -0.82 4.78
CA LYS A 294 -20.05 0.33 5.22
C LYS A 294 -19.49 1.66 4.73
N GLU A 295 -18.21 1.88 4.99
CA GLU A 295 -17.52 3.13 4.68
C GLU A 295 -17.35 3.36 3.17
N LEU A 296 -17.23 2.28 2.38
CA LEU A 296 -17.24 2.39 0.92
C LEU A 296 -18.64 2.80 0.44
N LEU A 297 -19.69 2.13 0.93
CA LEU A 297 -21.08 2.47 0.61
C LEU A 297 -21.43 3.91 1.00
N TRP A 298 -20.99 4.38 2.17
CA TRP A 298 -21.22 5.76 2.61
C TRP A 298 -20.62 6.79 1.65
N ARG A 299 -19.47 6.47 1.03
CA ARG A 299 -18.80 7.37 0.08
C ARG A 299 -19.39 7.27 -1.33
N THR A 300 -19.84 6.09 -1.77
CA THR A 300 -20.35 5.88 -3.13
C THR A 300 -21.85 6.09 -3.28
N THR A 301 -22.62 5.60 -2.32
CA THR A 301 -24.09 5.51 -2.32
C THR A 301 -24.64 5.86 -0.93
N PRO A 302 -24.37 7.08 -0.41
CA PRO A 302 -24.84 7.48 0.91
C PRO A 302 -26.36 7.48 1.04
N GLN A 303 -27.09 7.73 -0.07
CA GLN A 303 -28.54 7.81 -0.06
C GLN A 303 -29.18 6.51 0.43
N ASP A 304 -28.71 5.35 -0.06
CA ASP A 304 -29.20 4.03 0.35
C ASP A 304 -29.06 3.80 1.87
N LEU A 305 -28.01 4.35 2.46
CA LEU A 305 -27.75 4.23 3.90
C LEU A 305 -28.66 5.19 4.68
N ILE A 306 -28.82 6.42 4.19
CA ILE A 306 -29.75 7.42 4.76
C ILE A 306 -31.19 6.90 4.76
N ASP A 307 -31.64 6.31 3.66
CA ASP A 307 -32.98 5.74 3.51
C ASP A 307 -33.24 4.58 4.51
N LYS A 308 -32.17 3.95 5.00
CA LYS A 308 -32.21 2.87 6.00
C LYS A 308 -32.00 3.36 7.44
N GLY A 309 -31.95 4.68 7.64
CA GLY A 309 -31.83 5.33 8.94
C GLY A 309 -30.40 5.57 9.43
N PHE A 310 -29.37 5.35 8.58
CA PHE A 310 -28.00 5.64 8.95
C PHE A 310 -27.65 7.10 8.65
N ASN A 311 -26.84 7.71 9.52
CA ASN A 311 -26.32 9.06 9.39
C ASN A 311 -24.80 9.09 9.60
N ASP A 312 -24.17 10.25 9.46
CA ASP A 312 -22.71 10.40 9.64
C ASP A 312 -22.23 10.07 11.07
N ALA A 313 -23.13 10.17 12.05
CA ALA A 313 -22.87 9.77 13.44
C ALA A 313 -23.05 8.26 13.68
N SER A 314 -23.59 7.52 12.69
CA SER A 314 -23.79 6.08 12.79
C SER A 314 -22.45 5.37 12.65
N GLY A 315 -21.85 5.09 13.80
CA GLY A 315 -20.59 4.35 13.90
C GLY A 315 -20.71 2.90 13.44
N ASP A 316 -19.57 2.21 13.42
CA ASP A 316 -19.47 0.80 12.98
C ASP A 316 -20.31 -0.14 13.86
N LEU A 317 -20.51 0.20 15.13
CA LEU A 317 -21.37 -0.54 16.05
C LEU A 317 -22.84 -0.56 15.61
N ALA A 318 -23.42 0.60 15.25
CA ALA A 318 -24.81 0.69 14.81
C ALA A 318 -25.04 -0.07 13.50
N TRP A 319 -24.03 -0.09 12.62
CA TRP A 319 -24.06 -0.89 11.40
C TRP A 319 -23.99 -2.39 11.70
N ALA A 320 -23.01 -2.81 12.51
CA ALA A 320 -22.80 -4.20 12.88
C ALA A 320 -23.95 -4.78 13.70
N GLU A 321 -24.68 -3.96 14.47
CA GLU A 321 -25.87 -4.39 15.21
C GLU A 321 -27.00 -4.84 14.27
N LYS A 322 -27.11 -4.23 13.08
CA LYS A 322 -28.13 -4.58 12.09
C LYS A 322 -27.67 -5.62 11.06
N TYR A 323 -26.39 -5.59 10.69
CA TYR A 323 -25.87 -6.35 9.55
C TYR A 323 -24.67 -7.25 9.86
N GLY A 324 -24.13 -7.19 11.07
CA GLY A 324 -22.98 -7.97 11.51
C GLY A 324 -23.30 -8.90 12.68
N LYS A 325 -22.26 -9.52 13.23
CA LYS A 325 -22.35 -10.34 14.44
C LYS A 325 -21.58 -9.68 15.57
N LEU A 326 -22.27 -9.23 16.61
CA LEU A 326 -21.64 -8.62 17.78
C LEU A 326 -21.40 -9.65 18.89
N LYS A 327 -20.21 -9.60 19.49
CA LYS A 327 -19.85 -10.33 20.70
C LYS A 327 -19.62 -9.34 21.83
N GLN A 328 -20.32 -9.57 22.93
CA GLN A 328 -20.15 -8.81 24.17
C GLN A 328 -19.58 -9.75 25.23
N VAL A 329 -18.38 -9.42 25.74
CA VAL A 329 -17.77 -10.15 26.86
C VAL A 329 -18.13 -9.41 28.15
N VAL A 330 -18.75 -10.12 29.09
CA VAL A 330 -19.10 -9.61 30.41
C VAL A 330 -18.18 -10.28 31.42
N TYR A 331 -17.27 -9.50 32.01
CA TYR A 331 -16.48 -9.97 33.14
C TYR A 331 -17.32 -9.91 34.41
N LEU A 332 -17.42 -11.03 35.11
CA LEU A 332 -17.86 -11.07 36.50
C LEU A 332 -16.61 -10.87 37.36
N GLN A 333 -16.61 -9.79 38.13
CA GLN A 333 -15.54 -9.54 39.09
C GLN A 333 -15.94 -10.25 40.39
N ASP A 334 -15.27 -11.35 40.72
CA ASP A 334 -15.39 -11.98 42.04
C ASP A 334 -14.54 -11.16 43.02
N GLU A 335 -15.17 -10.25 43.75
CA GLU A 335 -14.59 -9.73 44.98
C GLU A 335 -14.78 -10.78 46.06
N VAL A 336 -13.82 -11.69 46.20
CA VAL A 336 -13.68 -12.47 47.44
C VAL A 336 -13.03 -11.55 48.47
N SER A 337 -13.84 -10.69 49.10
CA SER A 337 -13.48 -10.09 50.37
C SER A 337 -14.08 -10.95 51.49
N SER A 338 -13.20 -11.54 52.29
CA SER A 338 -13.53 -12.35 53.44
C SER A 338 -13.99 -11.48 54.62
N GLN A 339 -15.10 -10.74 54.47
CA GLN A 339 -15.91 -10.18 55.57
C GLN A 339 -17.15 -9.44 55.02
N GLY A 340 -18.33 -10.01 55.25
CA GLY A 340 -19.57 -9.26 55.50
C GLY A 340 -20.27 -8.55 54.32
N TRP A 341 -21.54 -8.93 54.14
CA TRP A 341 -22.62 -8.26 53.40
C TRP A 341 -22.61 -8.36 51.85
N VAL A 342 -23.73 -8.92 51.35
CA VAL A 342 -24.06 -9.14 49.94
C VAL A 342 -24.07 -7.80 49.20
N THR A 343 -22.99 -7.51 48.47
CA THR A 343 -22.91 -6.39 47.54
C THR A 343 -23.37 -6.83 46.14
N ARG A 344 -24.23 -6.00 45.55
CA ARG A 344 -24.85 -6.21 44.24
C ARG A 344 -23.75 -6.16 43.16
N GLN A 345 -23.42 -7.32 42.58
CA GLN A 345 -22.38 -7.49 41.55
C GLN A 345 -22.44 -6.39 40.48
N ARG A 346 -21.41 -5.55 40.38
CA ARG A 346 -21.26 -4.57 39.31
C ARG A 346 -20.63 -5.24 38.08
N ARG A 347 -21.49 -5.70 37.16
CA ARG A 347 -21.07 -6.10 35.81
C ARG A 347 -20.55 -4.86 35.07
N LYS A 348 -19.28 -4.86 34.65
CA LYS A 348 -18.76 -3.89 33.67
C LYS A 348 -18.79 -4.54 32.29
N PRO A 349 -19.81 -4.26 31.45
CA PRO A 349 -19.79 -4.73 30.07
C PRO A 349 -18.63 -4.05 29.31
N MET A 350 -17.82 -4.85 28.61
CA MET A 350 -16.84 -4.31 27.67
C MET A 350 -17.55 -3.80 26.41
N GLN A 351 -16.92 -2.89 25.66
CA GLN A 351 -17.45 -2.43 24.39
C GLN A 351 -17.65 -3.64 23.44
N PRO A 352 -18.83 -3.79 22.81
CA PRO A 352 -19.08 -4.89 21.89
C PRO A 352 -18.06 -4.90 20.75
N THR A 353 -17.63 -6.09 20.36
CA THR A 353 -16.71 -6.30 19.23
C THR A 353 -17.38 -7.11 18.14
N GLU A 354 -17.19 -6.73 16.87
CA GLU A 354 -17.74 -7.48 15.74
C GLU A 354 -16.89 -8.72 15.45
N GLU A 355 -17.55 -9.88 15.41
CA GLU A 355 -17.04 -11.17 14.96
C GLU A 355 -17.39 -11.38 13.47
N PRO A 356 -16.67 -12.27 12.75
CA PRO A 356 -17.06 -12.65 11.40
C PRO A 356 -18.50 -13.17 11.33
N GLY A 357 -19.26 -12.65 10.37
CA GLY A 357 -20.69 -12.92 10.20
C GLY A 357 -21.38 -11.74 9.55
N ILE A 358 -22.02 -11.97 8.41
CA ILE A 358 -22.72 -10.94 7.63
C ILE A 358 -24.18 -11.37 7.47
N ALA A 359 -25.11 -10.49 7.81
CA ALA A 359 -26.53 -10.74 7.60
C ALA A 359 -26.86 -10.79 6.09
N PRO A 360 -27.59 -11.80 5.59
CA PRO A 360 -27.96 -11.89 4.17
C PRO A 360 -28.69 -10.64 3.64
N ALA A 361 -29.46 -9.98 4.51
CA ALA A 361 -30.14 -8.74 4.21
C ALA A 361 -29.20 -7.61 3.74
N MET A 362 -27.96 -7.56 4.24
CA MET A 362 -26.97 -6.58 3.81
C MET A 362 -26.62 -6.77 2.32
N THR A 363 -26.31 -8.02 1.95
CA THR A 363 -25.98 -8.37 0.56
C THR A 363 -27.15 -8.07 -0.37
N ALA A 364 -28.36 -8.49 0.03
CA ALA A 364 -29.56 -8.28 -0.77
C ALA A 364 -29.89 -6.80 -0.98
N GLN A 365 -29.79 -5.98 0.06
CA GLN A 365 -30.20 -4.57 0.01
C GLN A 365 -29.15 -3.67 -0.64
N PHE A 366 -27.86 -3.93 -0.41
CA PHE A 366 -26.80 -3.00 -0.81
C PHE A 366 -25.94 -3.49 -1.98
N LEU A 367 -25.74 -4.80 -2.12
CA LEU A 367 -24.70 -5.36 -3.00
C LEU A 367 -25.28 -5.95 -4.30
N LEU A 368 -26.36 -6.72 -4.24
CA LEU A 368 -26.87 -7.46 -5.42
C LEU A 368 -27.14 -6.58 -6.65
N SER A 369 -27.61 -5.35 -6.46
CA SER A 369 -27.92 -4.43 -7.57
C SER A 369 -26.73 -3.61 -8.07
N LYS A 370 -25.57 -3.69 -7.41
CA LYS A 370 -24.43 -2.78 -7.62
C LYS A 370 -23.09 -3.48 -7.83
N THR A 371 -23.02 -4.76 -7.48
CA THR A 371 -21.80 -5.56 -7.54
C THR A 371 -22.01 -6.72 -8.49
N ALA A 372 -21.03 -6.93 -9.37
CA ALA A 372 -20.87 -8.19 -10.09
C ALA A 372 -19.74 -8.97 -9.40
N PHE A 373 -20.02 -10.21 -9.03
CA PHE A 373 -19.00 -11.18 -8.64
C PHE A 373 -18.69 -11.98 -9.90
N LEU A 374 -17.40 -12.08 -10.24
CA LEU A 374 -16.91 -12.76 -11.43
C LEU A 374 -15.71 -13.59 -10.99
N ASP A 375 -15.78 -14.88 -11.22
CA ASP A 375 -14.63 -15.77 -11.16
C ASP A 375 -14.05 -15.98 -12.59
N ILE A 376 -12.88 -16.63 -12.70
CA ILE A 376 -12.20 -16.79 -14.00
C ILE A 376 -12.96 -17.77 -14.90
N ASP A 377 -13.56 -18.79 -14.30
CA ASP A 377 -14.46 -19.76 -14.93
C ASP A 377 -15.71 -19.09 -15.52
N ASP A 378 -16.29 -18.10 -14.84
CA ASP A 378 -17.41 -17.29 -15.36
C ASP A 378 -17.06 -16.56 -16.68
N LEU A 379 -15.78 -16.26 -16.90
CA LEU A 379 -15.29 -15.60 -18.11
C LEU A 379 -15.01 -16.57 -19.26
N GLY A 380 -15.00 -17.89 -19.00
CA GLY A 380 -14.64 -18.91 -19.98
C GLY A 380 -13.20 -18.84 -20.48
N LEU A 381 -12.31 -18.19 -19.71
CA LEU A 381 -10.91 -18.04 -20.05
C LEU A 381 -10.09 -19.19 -19.45
N PRO A 382 -9.28 -19.89 -20.27
CA PRO A 382 -8.41 -20.94 -19.74
C PRO A 382 -7.22 -20.33 -19.00
N LEU A 383 -6.60 -21.13 -18.15
CA LEU A 383 -5.25 -20.89 -17.65
C LEU A 383 -4.30 -21.95 -18.21
N VAL A 384 -3.01 -21.63 -18.28
CA VAL A 384 -2.00 -22.61 -18.64
C VAL A 384 -1.84 -23.62 -17.51
N GLU A 385 -1.41 -24.84 -17.81
CA GLU A 385 -1.18 -25.86 -16.79
C GLU A 385 -0.25 -25.39 -15.65
N LEU A 386 -0.57 -25.86 -14.44
CA LEU A 386 0.20 -25.61 -13.22
C LEU A 386 0.61 -26.94 -12.60
N ILE A 387 1.91 -27.14 -12.45
CA ILE A 387 2.52 -28.26 -11.74
C ILE A 387 2.93 -27.77 -10.35
N GLU A 388 2.26 -28.23 -9.30
CA GLU A 388 2.62 -27.95 -7.91
C GLU A 388 3.09 -29.23 -7.20
N LYS A 389 4.38 -29.34 -6.90
CA LYS A 389 4.98 -30.59 -6.41
C LYS A 389 5.91 -30.39 -5.21
N PRO A 390 5.73 -31.14 -4.11
CA PRO A 390 6.75 -31.26 -3.08
C PRO A 390 7.87 -32.19 -3.55
N VAL A 391 9.12 -31.85 -3.22
CA VAL A 391 10.29 -32.63 -3.60
C VAL A 391 11.05 -33.03 -2.34
N PHE A 392 10.87 -34.27 -1.91
CA PHE A 392 11.58 -34.81 -0.74
C PHE A 392 13.02 -35.15 -1.13
N ILE A 393 13.97 -34.61 -0.38
CA ILE A 393 15.40 -34.72 -0.63
C ILE A 393 16.04 -35.40 0.59
N GLN A 394 16.79 -36.47 0.37
CA GLN A 394 17.53 -37.12 1.45
C GLN A 394 18.78 -36.29 1.81
N PRO A 395 19.00 -35.98 3.11
CA PRO A 395 20.22 -35.33 3.54
C PRO A 395 21.46 -36.21 3.32
N LYS A 396 22.64 -35.58 3.20
CA LYS A 396 23.91 -36.31 3.22
C LYS A 396 24.10 -36.91 4.63
N PRO A 397 24.75 -38.10 4.77
CA PRO A 397 24.87 -38.79 6.06
C PRO A 397 25.47 -37.92 7.19
N GLU A 398 26.48 -37.10 6.88
CA GLU A 398 27.12 -36.20 7.85
C GLU A 398 26.15 -35.12 8.35
N HIS A 399 25.36 -34.54 7.44
CA HIS A 399 24.37 -33.53 7.76
C HIS A 399 23.20 -34.13 8.54
N GLU A 400 22.73 -35.30 8.16
CA GLU A 400 21.68 -36.03 8.86
C GLU A 400 22.07 -36.34 10.31
N ALA A 401 23.27 -36.89 10.51
CA ALA A 401 23.78 -37.24 11.83
C ALA A 401 23.92 -36.01 12.73
N ALA A 402 24.54 -34.93 12.23
CA ALA A 402 24.71 -33.69 12.99
C ALA A 402 23.36 -33.01 13.29
N TYR A 403 22.44 -33.02 12.33
CA TYR A 403 21.10 -32.47 12.49
C TYR A 403 20.31 -33.20 13.57
N ARG A 404 20.32 -34.53 13.54
CA ARG A 404 19.56 -35.36 14.49
C ARG A 404 19.98 -35.09 15.93
N VAL A 405 21.29 -35.07 16.20
CA VAL A 405 21.82 -34.74 17.54
C VAL A 405 21.37 -33.35 17.97
N PHE A 406 21.55 -32.34 17.11
CA PHE A 406 21.16 -30.97 17.43
C PHE A 406 19.65 -30.80 17.67
N HIS A 407 18.82 -31.48 16.87
CA HIS A 407 17.37 -31.44 16.99
C HIS A 407 16.91 -32.08 18.31
N GLU A 408 17.42 -33.28 18.63
CA GLU A 408 17.11 -34.00 19.87
C GLU A 408 17.47 -33.15 21.10
N GLU A 409 18.68 -32.58 21.15
CA GLU A 409 19.13 -31.72 22.25
C GLU A 409 18.27 -30.46 22.41
N MET A 410 17.98 -29.76 21.31
CA MET A 410 17.12 -28.58 21.29
C MET A 410 15.70 -28.91 21.77
N TYR A 411 15.13 -30.01 21.29
CA TYR A 411 13.77 -30.44 21.61
C TYR A 411 13.65 -30.78 23.09
N ASP A 412 14.61 -31.55 23.61
CA ASP A 412 14.68 -31.93 25.02
C ASP A 412 14.76 -30.71 25.93
N LYS A 413 15.63 -29.74 25.59
CA LYS A 413 15.78 -28.53 26.39
C LYS A 413 14.52 -27.68 26.38
N CYS A 414 13.95 -27.42 25.22
CA CYS A 414 12.68 -26.68 25.09
C CYS A 414 11.54 -27.38 25.84
N SER A 415 11.48 -28.71 25.77
CA SER A 415 10.48 -29.51 26.49
C SER A 415 10.62 -29.39 28.00
N ARG A 416 11.84 -29.45 28.55
CA ARG A 416 12.09 -29.28 29.99
C ARG A 416 11.68 -27.88 30.47
N ILE A 417 12.04 -26.83 29.72
CA ILE A 417 11.65 -25.44 30.05
C ILE A 417 10.13 -25.26 29.99
N ALA A 418 9.46 -25.84 28.99
CA ALA A 418 8.01 -25.77 28.85
C ALA A 418 7.29 -26.48 30.02
N ARG A 419 7.73 -27.68 30.40
CA ARG A 419 7.17 -28.42 31.56
C ARG A 419 7.38 -27.66 32.89
N ALA A 420 8.48 -26.93 33.01
CA ALA A 420 8.76 -26.06 34.16
C ALA A 420 7.96 -24.73 34.15
N GLY A 421 7.00 -24.55 33.22
CA GLY A 421 6.17 -23.35 33.13
C GLY A 421 6.86 -22.13 32.50
N GLY A 422 8.04 -22.31 31.88
CA GLY A 422 8.79 -21.25 31.23
C GLY A 422 8.07 -20.71 29.99
N LYS A 423 7.70 -19.43 30.01
CA LYS A 423 7.07 -18.77 28.86
C LYS A 423 8.09 -18.62 27.71
N GLY A 424 7.66 -18.95 26.49
CA GLY A 424 8.46 -18.74 25.28
C GLY A 424 9.49 -19.84 24.97
N ALA A 425 9.46 -20.98 25.64
CA ALA A 425 10.39 -22.10 25.44
C ALA A 425 10.54 -22.52 23.95
N TRP A 426 9.42 -22.57 23.22
CA TRP A 426 9.38 -22.99 21.81
C TRP A 426 9.73 -21.89 20.81
N SER A 427 9.85 -20.63 21.24
CA SER A 427 10.09 -19.50 20.32
C SER A 427 11.46 -19.59 19.62
N LYS A 428 12.46 -20.15 20.29
CA LYS A 428 13.82 -20.36 19.76
C LYS A 428 13.96 -21.66 18.95
N PHE A 429 13.12 -22.66 19.21
CA PHE A 429 13.24 -23.99 18.63
C PHE A 429 13.12 -24.00 17.11
N ASN A 430 11.97 -23.57 16.57
CA ASN A 430 11.70 -23.64 15.13
C ASN A 430 12.72 -22.87 14.28
N PRO A 431 13.07 -21.59 14.60
CA PRO A 431 14.10 -20.89 13.86
C PRO A 431 15.45 -21.60 13.92
N ALA A 432 15.82 -22.18 15.06
CA ALA A 432 17.12 -22.84 15.21
C ALA A 432 17.25 -24.08 14.32
N VAL A 433 16.30 -25.01 14.43
CA VAL A 433 16.36 -26.28 13.71
C VAL A 433 16.06 -26.11 12.21
N LEU A 434 15.26 -25.13 11.80
CA LEU A 434 15.04 -24.87 10.36
C LEU A 434 16.27 -24.21 9.72
N ASN A 435 16.93 -23.30 10.42
CA ASN A 435 18.12 -22.64 9.87
C ASN A 435 19.34 -23.55 9.90
N TYR A 436 19.50 -24.45 10.88
CA TYR A 436 20.59 -25.43 10.82
C TYR A 436 20.40 -26.41 9.66
N ALA A 437 19.17 -26.84 9.34
CA ALA A 437 18.89 -27.65 8.15
C ALA A 437 19.26 -26.93 6.83
N ALA A 438 19.07 -25.61 6.77
CA ALA A 438 19.32 -24.83 5.55
C ALA A 438 20.76 -24.27 5.45
N ARG A 439 21.41 -23.99 6.58
CA ARG A 439 22.73 -23.34 6.70
C ARG A 439 23.64 -24.07 7.69
N PRO A 440 23.91 -25.37 7.50
CA PRO A 440 24.83 -26.09 8.37
C PRO A 440 26.28 -25.56 8.28
N ASP A 441 26.62 -24.80 7.24
CA ASP A 441 27.91 -24.11 7.06
C ASP A 441 28.20 -23.05 8.15
N LEU A 442 27.15 -22.43 8.70
CA LEU A 442 27.29 -21.50 9.81
C LEU A 442 27.46 -22.21 11.16
N GLY A 443 27.10 -23.49 11.24
CA GLY A 443 26.91 -24.19 12.51
C GLY A 443 25.69 -23.65 13.26
N ALA A 444 25.53 -24.06 14.50
CA ALA A 444 24.49 -23.52 15.38
C ALA A 444 25.04 -23.27 16.78
N PHE A 445 24.57 -22.20 17.42
CA PHE A 445 24.90 -21.89 18.81
C PHE A 445 23.73 -21.15 19.46
N TYR A 446 23.09 -21.78 20.46
CA TYR A 446 21.92 -21.26 21.14
C TYR A 446 22.08 -21.37 22.65
N SER A 447 21.92 -20.24 23.34
CA SER A 447 21.95 -20.21 24.79
C SER A 447 20.56 -20.13 25.42
N PHE A 448 20.41 -20.88 26.51
CA PHE A 448 19.22 -20.94 27.34
C PHE A 448 19.60 -20.59 28.77
N VAL A 449 18.94 -19.57 29.32
CA VAL A 449 19.11 -19.20 30.73
C VAL A 449 18.13 -20.01 31.56
N SER A 450 18.66 -20.83 32.47
CA SER A 450 17.86 -21.57 33.45
C SER A 450 17.22 -20.64 34.49
N GLN A 451 16.23 -21.13 35.25
CA GLN A 451 15.63 -20.39 36.36
C GLN A 451 16.67 -20.02 37.43
N ASP A 452 17.72 -20.84 37.58
CA ASP A 452 18.84 -20.60 38.52
C ASP A 452 19.91 -19.64 37.97
N GLY A 453 19.68 -19.01 36.82
CA GLY A 453 20.62 -18.08 36.18
C GLY A 453 21.82 -18.74 35.48
N LYS A 454 21.91 -20.07 35.47
CA LYS A 454 22.93 -20.81 34.70
C LYS A 454 22.62 -20.78 33.21
N GLU A 455 23.60 -20.40 32.40
CA GLU A 455 23.52 -20.45 30.93
C GLU A 455 23.92 -21.85 30.45
N GLU A 456 22.99 -22.53 29.78
CA GLU A 456 23.25 -23.77 29.06
C GLU A 456 23.26 -23.50 27.57
N ILE A 457 24.26 -24.05 26.88
CA ILE A 457 24.50 -23.81 25.47
C ILE A 457 24.25 -25.11 24.71
N ILE A 458 23.51 -25.01 23.61
CA ILE A 458 23.33 -26.08 22.63
C ILE A 458 23.99 -25.63 21.34
N SER A 459 24.83 -26.47 20.76
CA SER A 459 25.60 -26.14 19.56
C SER A 459 25.62 -27.28 18.56
N ALA A 460 25.76 -26.94 17.29
CA ALA A 460 25.96 -27.91 16.21
C ALA A 460 27.20 -27.56 15.39
N PRO A 461 27.92 -28.57 14.87
CA PRO A 461 29.15 -28.36 14.11
C PRO A 461 28.87 -27.65 12.79
N LYS A 462 29.89 -26.95 12.29
CA LYS A 462 29.90 -26.41 10.92
C LYS A 462 30.18 -27.53 9.94
N LEU A 463 29.40 -27.60 8.86
CA LEU A 463 29.60 -28.57 7.78
C LEU A 463 30.03 -27.83 6.50
N GLU A 464 31.06 -28.34 5.83
CA GLU A 464 31.59 -27.74 4.61
C GLU A 464 30.92 -28.32 3.34
N GLY A 465 31.04 -27.59 2.23
CA GLY A 465 30.50 -27.99 0.93
C GLY A 465 29.02 -27.63 0.74
N TYR A 466 28.42 -28.23 -0.30
CA TYR A 466 27.00 -28.05 -0.61
C TYR A 466 26.14 -29.08 0.11
N THR A 467 25.01 -28.63 0.64
CA THR A 467 23.97 -29.54 1.14
C THR A 467 23.27 -30.26 -0.03
N ALA A 468 22.63 -31.40 0.24
CA ALA A 468 21.84 -32.11 -0.78
C ALA A 468 20.74 -31.22 -1.40
N LYS A 469 20.16 -30.32 -0.60
CA LYS A 469 19.16 -29.35 -1.05
C LYS A 469 19.75 -28.27 -1.95
N GLU A 470 20.95 -27.78 -1.63
CA GLU A 470 21.69 -26.83 -2.48
C GLU A 470 22.07 -27.48 -3.82
N GLU A 471 22.55 -28.72 -3.82
CA GLU A 471 22.85 -29.48 -5.05
C GLU A 471 21.61 -29.68 -5.93
N TRP A 472 20.49 -30.08 -5.31
CA TRP A 472 19.21 -30.18 -6.00
C TRP A 472 18.78 -28.84 -6.60
N LEU A 473 18.88 -27.75 -5.83
CA LEU A 473 18.50 -26.41 -6.29
C LEU A 473 19.33 -25.98 -7.51
N ILE A 474 20.65 -26.20 -7.48
CA ILE A 474 21.54 -25.89 -8.61
C ILE A 474 21.11 -26.68 -9.85
N ASN A 475 20.90 -27.99 -9.72
CA ASN A 475 20.52 -28.86 -10.83
C ASN A 475 19.15 -28.46 -11.41
N GLN A 476 18.18 -28.18 -10.55
CA GLN A 476 16.85 -27.77 -10.98
C GLN A 476 16.89 -26.43 -11.71
N VAL A 477 17.63 -25.44 -11.19
CA VAL A 477 17.76 -24.13 -11.85
C VAL A 477 18.46 -24.29 -13.20
N LYS A 478 19.52 -25.11 -13.31
CA LYS A 478 20.17 -25.39 -14.61
C LYS A 478 19.19 -26.00 -15.62
N SER A 479 18.36 -26.96 -15.19
CA SER A 479 17.34 -27.58 -16.05
C SER A 479 16.33 -26.56 -16.57
N GLU A 480 15.82 -25.68 -15.71
CA GLU A 480 14.86 -24.64 -16.12
C GLU A 480 15.51 -23.61 -17.07
N LEU A 481 16.76 -23.21 -16.78
CA LEU A 481 17.49 -22.27 -17.63
C LEU A 481 17.82 -22.86 -19.01
N ALA A 482 18.07 -24.17 -19.11
CA ALA A 482 18.27 -24.85 -20.40
C ALA A 482 17.03 -24.77 -21.30
N GLU A 483 15.83 -24.74 -20.71
CA GLU A 483 14.55 -24.52 -21.40
C GLU A 483 14.20 -23.03 -21.55
N ASN A 484 15.16 -22.14 -21.25
CA ASN A 484 15.00 -20.68 -21.25
C ASN A 484 13.87 -20.19 -20.31
N ARG A 485 13.65 -20.90 -19.19
CA ARG A 485 12.60 -20.61 -18.21
C ARG A 485 13.15 -19.80 -17.04
N GLY A 486 12.46 -18.72 -16.68
CA GLY A 486 12.80 -17.92 -15.52
C GLY A 486 12.39 -18.59 -14.21
N VAL A 487 13.22 -18.44 -13.18
CA VAL A 487 13.02 -19.03 -11.84
C VAL A 487 12.98 -17.95 -10.76
N VAL A 488 12.00 -18.04 -9.85
CA VAL A 488 11.99 -17.29 -8.58
C VAL A 488 12.22 -18.23 -7.41
N ILE A 489 13.18 -17.89 -6.55
CA ILE A 489 13.55 -18.67 -5.37
C ILE A 489 13.14 -17.91 -4.12
N TYR A 490 12.28 -18.54 -3.31
CA TYR A 490 11.80 -18.00 -2.05
C TYR A 490 12.58 -18.52 -0.85
N ASN A 491 13.05 -17.58 -0.03
CA ASN A 491 13.69 -17.82 1.26
C ASN A 491 12.96 -17.08 2.38
N ASN A 492 12.93 -17.61 3.61
CA ASN A 492 12.22 -16.95 4.70
C ASN A 492 13.18 -16.21 5.65
N TYR A 493 14.24 -16.86 6.10
CA TYR A 493 15.21 -16.29 7.03
C TYR A 493 16.29 -15.47 6.32
N THR A 494 15.91 -14.32 5.77
CA THR A 494 16.78 -13.43 4.97
C THR A 494 17.52 -12.37 5.79
N GLY A 495 17.38 -12.39 7.12
CA GLY A 495 18.03 -11.45 8.05
C GLY A 495 19.44 -11.93 8.43
N GLU A 496 19.66 -12.21 9.71
CA GLU A 496 20.96 -12.64 10.25
C GLU A 496 21.53 -13.89 9.57
N TYR A 497 20.68 -14.80 9.09
CA TYR A 497 21.10 -16.03 8.41
C TYR A 497 21.46 -15.82 6.93
N GLN A 498 21.25 -14.64 6.36
CA GLN A 498 21.69 -14.26 5.00
C GLN A 498 21.45 -15.33 3.93
N LEU A 499 20.26 -15.97 3.94
CA LEU A 499 20.00 -17.11 3.06
C LEU A 499 19.91 -16.71 1.59
N ASN A 500 19.46 -15.48 1.31
CA ASN A 500 19.44 -14.97 -0.07
C ASN A 500 20.85 -14.85 -0.64
N GLU A 501 21.77 -14.34 0.18
CA GLU A 501 23.16 -14.14 -0.16
C GLU A 501 23.86 -15.48 -0.36
N ARG A 502 23.63 -16.47 0.51
CA ARG A 502 24.13 -17.84 0.31
C ARG A 502 23.58 -18.45 -0.98
N THR A 503 22.27 -18.33 -1.21
CA THR A 503 21.64 -18.85 -2.43
C THR A 503 22.22 -18.19 -3.68
N GLN A 504 22.49 -16.89 -3.64
CA GLN A 504 23.13 -16.17 -4.75
C GLN A 504 24.58 -16.65 -4.94
N GLN A 505 25.32 -16.84 -3.86
CA GLN A 505 26.71 -17.31 -3.89
C GLN A 505 26.82 -18.69 -4.54
N ILE A 506 26.04 -19.68 -4.08
CA ILE A 506 26.10 -21.04 -4.61
C ILE A 506 25.72 -21.09 -6.09
N LEU A 507 24.75 -20.27 -6.52
CA LEU A 507 24.36 -20.18 -7.92
C LEU A 507 25.47 -19.54 -8.76
N LYS A 508 26.10 -18.47 -8.26
CA LYS A 508 27.21 -17.79 -8.93
C LYS A 508 28.43 -18.70 -9.09
N GLU A 509 28.80 -19.45 -8.05
CA GLU A 509 29.88 -20.44 -8.09
C GLU A 509 29.62 -21.53 -9.16
N ASN A 510 28.35 -21.78 -9.49
CA ASN A 510 27.91 -22.74 -10.50
C ASN A 510 27.59 -22.11 -11.86
N GLY A 511 28.02 -20.87 -12.10
CA GLY A 511 27.87 -20.16 -13.38
C GLY A 511 26.46 -19.60 -13.64
N ILE A 512 25.60 -19.49 -12.63
CA ILE A 512 24.24 -19.00 -12.74
C ILE A 512 24.16 -17.56 -12.21
N GLU A 513 23.82 -16.62 -13.09
CA GLU A 513 23.53 -15.25 -12.67
C GLU A 513 22.16 -15.13 -12.01
N SER A 514 22.12 -14.43 -10.88
CA SER A 514 20.88 -14.17 -10.15
C SER A 514 20.87 -12.79 -9.51
N ARG A 515 19.67 -12.24 -9.29
CA ARG A 515 19.44 -10.95 -8.62
C ARG A 515 18.62 -11.14 -7.35
N ILE A 516 19.03 -10.48 -6.27
CA ILE A 516 18.26 -10.44 -5.02
C ILE A 516 17.25 -9.28 -5.09
N LEU A 517 16.00 -9.55 -4.73
CA LEU A 517 14.96 -8.54 -4.52
C LEU A 517 14.80 -8.26 -3.03
N ASN A 518 15.30 -7.12 -2.57
CA ASN A 518 15.26 -6.67 -1.17
C ASN A 518 14.62 -5.28 -0.97
N GLU A 519 14.02 -4.70 -2.02
CA GLU A 519 13.41 -3.37 -1.96
C GLU A 519 12.21 -3.35 -0.99
N SER A 520 12.37 -2.61 0.10
CA SER A 520 11.36 -2.46 1.16
C SER A 520 10.14 -1.63 0.71
N ASN A 521 10.32 -0.72 -0.26
CA ASN A 521 9.24 0.10 -0.78
C ASN A 521 8.43 -0.64 -1.86
N THR A 522 7.17 -0.91 -1.55
CA THR A 522 6.22 -1.60 -2.43
C THR A 522 6.09 -0.96 -3.83
N GLU A 523 6.08 0.37 -3.97
CA GLU A 523 5.96 1.02 -5.30
C GLU A 523 7.18 0.71 -6.17
N LYS A 524 8.38 0.91 -5.61
CA LYS A 524 9.65 0.70 -6.31
C LYS A 524 9.91 -0.76 -6.64
N ARG A 525 9.33 -1.69 -5.87
CA ARG A 525 9.51 -3.13 -6.08
C ARG A 525 9.04 -3.58 -7.48
N SER A 526 7.93 -3.04 -7.98
CA SER A 526 7.51 -3.30 -9.36
C SER A 526 8.47 -2.74 -10.39
N GLU A 527 8.98 -1.53 -10.17
CA GLU A 527 9.92 -0.89 -11.09
C GLU A 527 11.22 -1.70 -11.15
N VAL A 528 11.67 -2.26 -10.02
CA VAL A 528 12.85 -3.15 -9.97
C VAL A 528 12.59 -4.47 -10.71
N LEU A 529 11.45 -5.12 -10.47
CA LEU A 529 11.10 -6.36 -11.18
C LEU A 529 10.93 -6.12 -12.69
N GLN A 530 10.36 -5.00 -13.09
CA GLN A 530 10.26 -4.62 -14.49
C GLN A 530 11.65 -4.42 -15.12
N LYS A 531 12.58 -3.78 -14.41
CA LYS A 531 13.97 -3.68 -14.88
C LYS A 531 14.62 -5.05 -15.03
N TYR A 532 14.39 -5.95 -14.08
CA TYR A 532 14.89 -7.33 -14.19
C TYR A 532 14.31 -8.05 -15.42
N GLU A 533 13.03 -7.83 -15.74
CA GLU A 533 12.38 -8.33 -16.96
C GLU A 533 13.03 -7.73 -18.22
N GLU A 534 13.24 -6.40 -18.25
CA GLU A 534 13.87 -5.68 -19.38
C GLU A 534 15.35 -6.06 -19.59
N GLU A 535 16.09 -6.29 -18.51
CA GLU A 535 17.47 -6.79 -18.52
C GLU A 535 17.56 -8.30 -18.83
N GLY A 536 16.42 -9.00 -18.92
CA GLY A 536 16.38 -10.44 -19.22
C GLY A 536 16.86 -11.34 -18.07
N VAL A 537 16.84 -10.86 -16.82
CA VAL A 537 17.30 -11.59 -15.63
C VAL A 537 16.48 -12.86 -15.43
N LYS A 538 17.13 -14.03 -15.55
CA LYS A 538 16.43 -15.32 -15.47
C LYS A 538 16.20 -15.85 -14.07
N VAL A 539 17.00 -15.46 -13.07
CA VAL A 539 16.87 -15.97 -11.69
C VAL A 539 16.72 -14.83 -10.69
N VAL A 540 15.63 -14.84 -9.93
CA VAL A 540 15.35 -13.86 -8.88
C VAL A 540 15.25 -14.56 -7.53
N ILE A 541 15.93 -14.02 -6.51
CA ILE A 541 15.93 -14.55 -5.15
C ILE A 541 15.26 -13.53 -4.24
N CYS A 542 14.26 -13.92 -3.45
CA CYS A 542 13.58 -12.99 -2.57
C CYS A 542 12.90 -13.67 -1.37
N ASN A 543 12.41 -12.84 -0.44
CA ASN A 543 11.48 -13.32 0.57
C ASN A 543 10.05 -13.36 0.01
N MET A 544 9.34 -14.47 0.18
CA MET A 544 7.97 -14.65 -0.29
C MET A 544 6.99 -13.56 0.20
N LYS A 545 7.23 -12.96 1.38
CA LYS A 545 6.44 -11.84 1.91
C LYS A 545 6.56 -10.57 1.06
N LEU A 546 7.67 -10.39 0.33
CA LEU A 546 7.85 -9.20 -0.52
C LEU A 546 6.95 -9.24 -1.77
N VAL A 547 6.51 -10.43 -2.16
CA VAL A 547 5.68 -10.67 -3.35
C VAL A 547 4.24 -11.08 -3.01
N GLU A 548 3.88 -11.08 -1.72
CA GLU A 548 2.56 -11.50 -1.26
C GLU A 548 1.42 -10.60 -1.76
N THR A 549 1.70 -9.34 -2.12
CA THR A 549 0.69 -8.35 -2.51
C THR A 549 0.97 -7.72 -3.87
N GLY A 550 0.00 -7.86 -4.79
CA GLY A 550 -0.12 -7.02 -5.99
C GLY A 550 1.00 -7.11 -7.05
N LEU A 551 1.94 -8.05 -6.93
CA LEU A 551 2.97 -8.31 -7.93
C LEU A 551 2.61 -9.49 -8.84
N ASP A 552 2.98 -9.38 -10.10
CA ASP A 552 2.90 -10.45 -11.09
C ASP A 552 4.32 -10.87 -11.48
N LEU A 553 4.59 -12.18 -11.51
CA LEU A 553 5.90 -12.77 -11.81
C LEU A 553 5.85 -13.55 -13.13
N LEU A 554 5.11 -13.04 -14.12
CA LEU A 554 4.84 -13.75 -15.38
C LEU A 554 6.12 -14.17 -16.13
N PHE A 555 7.17 -13.34 -16.10
CA PHE A 555 8.46 -13.62 -16.74
C PHE A 555 9.20 -14.84 -16.14
N TRP A 556 8.87 -15.21 -14.90
CA TRP A 556 9.47 -16.33 -14.17
C TRP A 556 8.39 -17.39 -13.88
N PRO A 557 8.10 -18.30 -14.83
CA PRO A 557 7.03 -19.28 -14.70
C PRO A 557 7.28 -20.33 -13.60
N THR A 558 8.53 -20.50 -13.17
CA THR A 558 8.93 -21.49 -12.17
C THR A 558 9.22 -20.82 -10.82
N ILE A 559 8.54 -21.26 -9.77
CA ILE A 559 8.71 -20.81 -8.39
C ILE A 559 9.26 -21.97 -7.55
N ILE A 560 10.29 -21.71 -6.76
CA ILE A 560 10.90 -22.67 -5.84
C ILE A 560 10.83 -22.14 -4.42
N PHE A 561 10.11 -22.85 -3.55
CA PHE A 561 10.07 -22.58 -2.10
C PHE A 561 11.29 -23.20 -1.41
N ASN A 562 12.47 -22.61 -1.59
CA ASN A 562 13.70 -23.10 -0.96
C ASN A 562 13.60 -23.13 0.57
N GLN A 563 12.89 -22.17 1.18
CA GLN A 563 12.36 -22.31 2.53
C GLN A 563 10.86 -22.03 2.57
N LEU A 564 10.12 -22.83 3.34
CA LEU A 564 8.68 -22.65 3.54
C LEU A 564 8.39 -21.70 4.73
N SER A 565 7.15 -21.22 4.81
CA SER A 565 6.64 -20.40 5.91
C SER A 565 5.46 -21.09 6.60
N TYR A 566 5.33 -20.90 7.91
CA TYR A 566 4.15 -21.35 8.67
C TYR A 566 2.90 -20.52 8.35
N GLU A 567 3.04 -19.35 7.72
CA GLU A 567 1.93 -18.48 7.34
C GLU A 567 1.31 -18.95 6.02
N VAL A 568 0.29 -19.81 6.10
CA VAL A 568 -0.37 -20.42 4.93
C VAL A 568 -0.88 -19.40 3.91
N ASN A 569 -1.40 -18.26 4.36
CA ASN A 569 -1.86 -17.21 3.45
C ASN A 569 -0.71 -16.65 2.60
N VAL A 570 0.49 -16.50 3.16
CA VAL A 570 1.67 -16.05 2.42
C VAL A 570 2.08 -17.10 1.40
N VAL A 571 2.10 -18.38 1.77
CA VAL A 571 2.44 -19.49 0.86
C VAL A 571 1.44 -19.55 -0.29
N ARG A 572 0.13 -19.59 -0.01
CA ARG A 572 -0.93 -19.62 -1.04
C ARG A 572 -0.88 -18.41 -1.97
N GLN A 573 -0.68 -17.21 -1.43
CA GLN A 573 -0.64 -15.98 -2.23
C GLN A 573 0.63 -15.84 -3.06
N SER A 574 1.77 -16.33 -2.58
CA SER A 574 3.05 -16.25 -3.29
C SER A 574 3.21 -17.34 -4.36
N ALA A 575 2.58 -18.51 -4.20
CA ALA A 575 2.58 -19.59 -5.19
C ALA A 575 1.83 -19.20 -6.49
N LYS A 576 0.77 -18.39 -6.39
CA LYS A 576 -0.07 -17.96 -7.54
C LYS A 576 0.44 -16.70 -8.25
N ARG A 577 1.72 -16.37 -8.11
CA ARG A 577 2.29 -15.11 -8.65
C ARG A 577 2.79 -15.25 -10.08
N SER A 578 3.23 -16.45 -10.46
CA SER A 578 3.60 -16.80 -11.84
C SER A 578 2.38 -17.29 -12.64
N HIS A 579 1.41 -17.93 -11.97
CA HIS A 579 0.19 -18.47 -12.58
C HIS A 579 -0.98 -17.49 -12.50
N ARG A 580 -1.10 -16.64 -13.52
CA ARG A 580 -2.12 -15.60 -13.65
C ARG A 580 -2.51 -15.43 -15.11
N ILE A 581 -3.62 -14.73 -15.35
CA ILE A 581 -4.00 -14.27 -16.68
C ILE A 581 -2.83 -13.48 -17.30
N GLY A 582 -2.39 -13.90 -18.49
CA GLY A 582 -1.21 -13.37 -19.19
C GLY A 582 0.06 -14.22 -19.05
N GLN A 583 0.02 -15.31 -18.28
CA GLN A 583 1.04 -16.35 -18.35
C GLN A 583 0.78 -17.23 -19.56
N HIS A 584 1.81 -17.50 -20.36
CA HIS A 584 1.70 -18.35 -21.55
C HIS A 584 2.48 -19.66 -21.43
N ARG A 585 3.34 -19.78 -20.42
CA ARG A 585 4.18 -20.96 -20.19
C ARG A 585 3.65 -21.75 -19.02
N LEU A 586 3.78 -23.08 -19.08
CA LEU A 586 3.44 -23.98 -17.99
C LEU A 586 4.04 -23.44 -16.69
N CYS A 587 3.26 -23.37 -15.61
CA CYS A 587 3.80 -22.91 -14.33
C CYS A 587 4.27 -24.09 -13.49
N LYS A 588 5.39 -23.92 -12.80
CA LYS A 588 5.91 -24.90 -11.84
C LYS A 588 6.02 -24.25 -10.47
N VAL A 589 5.52 -24.91 -9.44
CA VAL A 589 5.70 -24.55 -8.04
C VAL A 589 6.34 -25.75 -7.35
N LEU A 590 7.62 -25.63 -7.03
CA LEU A 590 8.42 -26.71 -6.45
C LEU A 590 8.72 -26.41 -4.98
N VAL A 591 8.44 -27.37 -4.11
CA VAL A 591 8.66 -27.24 -2.67
C VAL A 591 9.68 -28.28 -2.21
N PRO A 592 11.00 -28.00 -2.30
CA PRO A 592 12.02 -28.91 -1.80
C PRO A 592 11.99 -29.01 -0.27
N ILE A 593 11.95 -30.24 0.24
CA ILE A 593 11.82 -30.57 1.67
C ILE A 593 12.93 -31.55 2.03
N LEU A 594 13.77 -31.20 3.00
CA LEU A 594 14.82 -32.07 3.49
C LEU A 594 14.23 -33.13 4.43
N ASN A 595 14.35 -34.40 4.06
CA ASN A 595 13.78 -35.50 4.83
C ASN A 595 14.47 -35.66 6.20
N GLY A 596 13.74 -36.22 7.18
CA GLY A 596 14.26 -36.39 8.54
C GLY A 596 14.46 -35.09 9.32
N THR A 597 14.03 -33.94 8.80
CA THR A 597 14.19 -32.63 9.46
C THR A 597 12.87 -31.98 9.85
N GLN A 598 12.94 -30.88 10.61
CA GLN A 598 11.78 -30.06 10.98
C GLN A 598 11.04 -29.48 9.76
N GLU A 599 11.64 -29.46 8.56
CA GLU A 599 10.98 -29.04 7.33
C GLU A 599 9.77 -29.94 6.99
N VAL A 600 9.86 -31.25 7.24
CA VAL A 600 8.74 -32.19 7.02
C VAL A 600 7.56 -31.86 7.95
N SER A 601 7.85 -31.58 9.22
CA SER A 601 6.85 -31.16 10.20
C SER A 601 6.22 -29.80 9.85
N GLN A 602 7.03 -28.86 9.34
CA GLN A 602 6.53 -27.58 8.84
C GLN A 602 5.60 -27.79 7.64
N PHE A 603 6.00 -28.62 6.67
CA PHE A 603 5.21 -28.93 5.49
C PHE A 603 3.85 -29.55 5.84
N LYS A 604 3.81 -30.56 6.71
CA LYS A 604 2.57 -31.18 7.19
C LYS A 604 1.61 -30.17 7.82
N LYS A 605 2.12 -29.23 8.62
CA LYS A 605 1.31 -28.15 9.22
C LYS A 605 0.76 -27.19 8.18
N VAL A 606 1.57 -26.80 7.20
CA VAL A 606 1.12 -25.94 6.10
C VAL A 606 0.06 -26.64 5.26
N MET A 607 0.23 -27.94 4.97
CA MET A 607 -0.75 -28.76 4.25
C MET A 607 -2.10 -28.81 4.99
N SER A 608 -2.07 -29.15 6.28
CA SER A 608 -3.28 -29.16 7.12
C SER A 608 -3.99 -27.80 7.13
N ALA A 609 -3.25 -26.72 7.37
CA ALA A 609 -3.82 -25.39 7.42
C ALA A 609 -4.31 -24.89 6.03
N ARG A 610 -3.71 -25.35 4.92
CA ARG A 610 -4.24 -25.11 3.56
C ARG A 610 -5.57 -25.84 3.36
N GLY A 611 -5.69 -27.10 3.79
CA GLY A 611 -6.95 -27.85 3.75
C GLY A 611 -8.08 -27.18 4.52
N HIS A 612 -7.79 -26.68 5.73
CA HIS A 612 -8.76 -25.92 6.54
C HIS A 612 -9.22 -24.62 5.85
N ALA A 613 -8.29 -23.92 5.18
CA ALA A 613 -8.63 -22.72 4.43
C ALA A 613 -9.56 -23.04 3.25
N LEU A 614 -9.30 -24.12 2.49
CA LEU A 614 -10.15 -24.55 1.37
C LEU A 614 -11.53 -25.00 1.82
N MET A 615 -11.63 -25.70 2.95
CA MET A 615 -12.92 -26.04 3.56
C MET A 615 -13.72 -24.77 3.91
N THR A 616 -13.05 -23.76 4.47
CA THR A 616 -13.71 -22.48 4.82
C THR A 616 -14.20 -21.74 3.58
N GLU A 617 -13.49 -21.89 2.45
CA GLU A 617 -13.86 -21.36 1.14
C GLU A 617 -14.93 -22.21 0.42
N GLY A 618 -15.34 -23.34 0.99
CA GLY A 618 -16.35 -24.24 0.41
C GLY A 618 -15.86 -25.15 -0.71
N ARG A 619 -14.53 -25.25 -0.90
CA ARG A 619 -13.88 -26.04 -1.98
C ARG A 619 -13.47 -27.45 -1.56
N LEU A 620 -13.67 -27.81 -0.29
CA LEU A 620 -13.26 -29.10 0.26
C LEU A 620 -14.28 -29.54 1.32
N ASP A 621 -14.72 -30.80 1.28
CA ASP A 621 -15.73 -31.31 2.22
C ASP A 621 -15.11 -31.77 3.54
N ARG A 622 -15.88 -31.72 4.63
CA ARG A 622 -15.42 -32.08 5.99
C ARG A 622 -14.88 -33.50 6.08
N GLY A 623 -15.47 -34.45 5.35
CA GLY A 623 -15.02 -35.84 5.33
C GLY A 623 -13.65 -36.03 4.68
N GLU A 624 -13.30 -35.16 3.74
CA GLU A 624 -12.01 -35.20 3.03
C GLU A 624 -10.89 -34.53 3.84
N LEU A 625 -11.23 -33.55 4.69
CA LEU A 625 -10.28 -32.87 5.57
C LEU A 625 -9.58 -33.83 6.54
N ALA A 626 -10.26 -34.91 6.95
CA ALA A 626 -9.71 -35.92 7.84
C ALA A 626 -8.42 -36.57 7.29
N LYS A 627 -8.25 -36.62 5.96
CA LYS A 627 -7.02 -37.10 5.31
C LYS A 627 -5.81 -36.20 5.55
N TYR A 628 -6.04 -34.93 5.92
CA TYR A 628 -5.01 -33.89 6.03
C TYR A 628 -4.88 -33.31 7.46
N SER A 629 -5.73 -33.73 8.40
CA SER A 629 -5.74 -33.25 9.79
C SER A 629 -4.70 -33.98 10.63
N TYR A 630 -3.79 -33.23 11.26
CA TYR A 630 -2.79 -33.75 12.19
C TYR A 630 -3.02 -33.18 13.59
N ASP A 631 -3.10 -34.06 14.60
CA ASP A 631 -3.31 -33.67 16.00
C ASP A 631 -1.96 -33.54 16.73
N GLU A 632 -1.60 -32.32 17.15
CA GLU A 632 -0.29 -31.99 17.72
C GLU A 632 -0.05 -32.60 19.11
N GLN A 633 -1.08 -33.07 19.82
CA GLN A 633 -0.97 -33.48 21.21
C GLN A 633 -0.58 -34.95 21.43
N SER A 634 -0.56 -35.79 20.39
CA SER A 634 -0.25 -37.24 20.53
C SER A 634 0.97 -37.75 19.75
N ALA A 635 1.61 -36.97 18.87
CA ALA A 635 2.76 -37.46 18.11
C ALA A 635 4.07 -37.15 18.84
N LEU A 636 4.49 -38.11 19.68
CA LEU A 636 5.83 -38.16 20.26
C LEU A 636 6.89 -38.22 19.15
N ALA A 637 8.13 -37.84 19.48
CA ALA A 637 9.32 -37.92 18.61
C ALA A 637 9.64 -39.34 18.05
N THR A 638 8.82 -40.35 18.38
CA THR A 638 8.88 -41.72 17.88
C THR A 638 8.03 -41.94 16.61
N ASP A 639 7.09 -41.05 16.30
CA ASP A 639 6.17 -41.16 15.13
C ASP A 639 6.68 -40.44 13.87
N LEU A 640 7.85 -39.80 13.93
CA LEU A 640 8.52 -39.31 12.71
C LEU A 640 8.92 -40.45 11.76
N ALA A 641 8.99 -41.69 12.27
CA ALA A 641 9.39 -42.88 11.53
C ALA A 641 8.23 -43.77 11.05
N GLN A 642 6.99 -43.52 11.46
CA GLN A 642 5.85 -44.37 11.07
C GLN A 642 4.69 -43.56 10.48
N CYS A 643 4.30 -43.99 9.27
CA CYS A 643 2.96 -43.86 8.69
C CYS A 643 2.63 -42.62 7.83
N PHE A 644 3.55 -42.15 6.99
CA PHE A 644 3.20 -41.82 5.59
C PHE A 644 4.44 -42.07 4.72
N ALA A 645 4.29 -42.82 3.62
CA ALA A 645 5.36 -42.86 2.64
C ALA A 645 5.50 -41.45 2.04
N GLU A 646 6.72 -41.03 1.67
CA GLU A 646 6.96 -39.73 1.01
C GLU A 646 6.03 -39.55 -0.21
N ALA A 647 5.71 -40.66 -0.90
CA ALA A 647 4.75 -40.72 -1.99
C ALA A 647 3.33 -40.31 -1.58
N ASP A 648 2.86 -40.69 -0.39
CA ASP A 648 1.51 -40.38 0.10
C ASP A 648 1.36 -38.89 0.44
N LEU A 649 2.40 -38.28 1.00
CA LEU A 649 2.42 -36.83 1.29
C LEU A 649 2.49 -36.01 0.01
N ALA A 650 3.26 -36.50 -0.97
CA ALA A 650 3.35 -35.86 -2.28
C ALA A 650 2.00 -35.90 -3.02
N SER A 651 1.37 -37.07 -3.11
CA SER A 651 0.05 -37.21 -3.74
C SER A 651 -1.02 -36.41 -3.01
N ALA A 652 -1.04 -36.42 -1.68
CA ALA A 652 -1.97 -35.64 -0.86
C ALA A 652 -1.86 -34.13 -1.13
N TRP A 653 -0.64 -33.62 -1.31
CA TRP A 653 -0.42 -32.21 -1.65
C TRP A 653 -0.89 -31.89 -3.07
N GLU A 654 -0.57 -32.75 -4.04
CA GLU A 654 -0.98 -32.58 -5.44
C GLU A 654 -2.51 -32.59 -5.58
N GLU A 655 -3.20 -33.52 -4.92
CA GLU A 655 -4.67 -33.57 -4.87
C GLU A 655 -5.27 -32.31 -4.25
N LEU A 656 -4.71 -31.84 -3.13
CA LEU A 656 -5.19 -30.65 -2.43
C LEU A 656 -4.95 -29.37 -3.24
N ALA A 657 -3.82 -29.30 -3.96
CA ALA A 657 -3.53 -28.22 -4.90
C ALA A 657 -4.50 -28.23 -6.09
N ALA A 658 -4.78 -29.39 -6.68
CA ALA A 658 -5.71 -29.53 -7.81
C ALA A 658 -7.13 -29.05 -7.46
N LYS A 659 -7.61 -29.35 -6.24
CA LYS A 659 -8.91 -28.84 -5.74
C LYS A 659 -9.00 -27.32 -5.67
N GLU A 660 -7.87 -26.61 -5.56
CA GLU A 660 -7.92 -25.15 -5.62
C GLU A 660 -8.32 -24.61 -7.00
N PHE A 661 -8.24 -25.44 -8.05
CA PHE A 661 -8.51 -25.05 -9.43
C PHE A 661 -9.63 -25.89 -10.08
N GLU A 662 -10.40 -26.62 -9.27
CA GLU A 662 -11.57 -27.36 -9.75
C GLU A 662 -12.55 -26.41 -10.46
N GLY A 663 -13.00 -26.77 -11.66
CA GLY A 663 -13.86 -25.96 -12.52
C GLY A 663 -13.14 -25.04 -13.52
N LEU A 664 -11.83 -24.84 -13.39
CA LEU A 664 -11.03 -24.06 -14.34
C LEU A 664 -10.43 -24.95 -15.43
N GLU A 665 -10.60 -24.53 -16.69
CA GLU A 665 -9.96 -25.17 -17.84
C GLU A 665 -8.46 -24.87 -17.82
N MET A 666 -7.66 -25.93 -17.68
CA MET A 666 -6.20 -25.87 -17.82
C MET A 666 -5.83 -26.38 -19.21
N VAL A 667 -5.00 -25.62 -19.92
CA VAL A 667 -4.56 -25.96 -21.29
C VAL A 667 -3.03 -26.04 -21.32
N ALA A 668 -2.51 -27.01 -22.07
CA ALA A 668 -1.08 -27.23 -22.26
C ALA A 668 -0.38 -26.02 -22.90
N GLU A 669 0.92 -25.84 -22.62
CA GLU A 669 1.70 -24.66 -23.04
C GLU A 669 1.72 -24.44 -24.56
N ASP A 670 1.68 -25.51 -25.35
CA ASP A 670 1.71 -25.50 -26.82
C ASP A 670 0.38 -25.02 -27.45
N GLU A 671 -0.75 -25.38 -26.87
CA GLU A 671 -2.08 -25.00 -27.36
C GLU A 671 -2.62 -23.71 -26.72
N PHE A 672 -2.08 -23.31 -25.56
CA PHE A 672 -2.65 -22.26 -24.72
C PHE A 672 -2.85 -20.91 -25.43
N GLN A 673 -1.87 -20.45 -26.22
CA GLN A 673 -1.98 -19.14 -26.89
C GLN A 673 -3.15 -19.09 -27.88
N GLN A 674 -3.32 -20.15 -28.68
CA GLN A 674 -4.38 -20.23 -29.69
C GLN A 674 -5.76 -20.26 -29.01
N VAL A 675 -5.92 -21.08 -27.97
CA VAL A 675 -7.18 -21.18 -27.22
C VAL A 675 -7.48 -19.85 -26.51
N LEU A 676 -6.50 -19.23 -25.86
CA LEU A 676 -6.71 -17.95 -25.17
C LEU A 676 -7.14 -16.85 -26.13
N GLU A 677 -6.49 -16.70 -27.28
CA GLU A 677 -6.86 -15.69 -28.28
C GLU A 677 -8.29 -15.89 -28.80
N GLN A 678 -8.66 -17.13 -29.09
CA GLN A 678 -10.03 -17.48 -29.50
C GLN A 678 -11.04 -17.10 -28.42
N ARG A 679 -10.83 -17.51 -27.16
CA ARG A 679 -11.75 -17.24 -26.05
C ARG A 679 -11.85 -15.75 -25.73
N MET A 680 -10.73 -15.02 -25.78
CA MET A 680 -10.73 -13.56 -25.61
C MET A 680 -11.54 -12.87 -26.71
N LYS A 681 -11.46 -13.34 -27.96
CA LYS A 681 -12.25 -12.81 -29.07
C LYS A 681 -13.75 -13.07 -28.87
N GLU A 682 -14.13 -14.30 -28.53
CA GLU A 682 -15.51 -14.68 -28.24
C GLU A 682 -16.09 -13.87 -27.07
N LEU A 683 -15.31 -13.67 -26.00
CA LEU A 683 -15.70 -12.87 -24.84
C LEU A 683 -15.87 -11.38 -25.22
N ALA A 684 -14.97 -10.82 -26.02
CA ALA A 684 -15.06 -9.45 -26.49
C ALA A 684 -16.28 -9.22 -27.38
N GLU A 685 -16.54 -10.13 -28.32
CA GLU A 685 -17.71 -10.09 -29.21
C GLU A 685 -19.02 -10.19 -28.43
N THR A 686 -19.10 -11.12 -27.47
CA THR A 686 -20.26 -11.30 -26.59
C THR A 686 -20.49 -10.04 -25.76
N THR A 687 -19.43 -9.47 -25.18
CA THR A 687 -19.50 -8.23 -24.40
C THR A 687 -20.01 -7.05 -25.24
N MET A 688 -19.51 -6.90 -26.47
CA MET A 688 -19.94 -5.83 -27.39
C MET A 688 -21.42 -5.99 -27.76
N ARG A 689 -21.84 -7.22 -28.09
CA ARG A 689 -23.24 -7.57 -28.40
C ARG A 689 -24.17 -7.23 -27.24
N LEU A 690 -23.85 -7.66 -26.03
CA LEU A 690 -24.62 -7.38 -24.81
C LEU A 690 -24.68 -5.87 -24.50
N CYS A 691 -23.64 -5.12 -24.88
CA CYS A 691 -23.60 -3.66 -24.70
C CYS A 691 -24.36 -2.88 -25.79
N GLY A 692 -24.95 -3.55 -26.78
CA GLY A 692 -25.64 -2.92 -27.91
C GLY A 692 -24.70 -2.14 -28.84
N VAL A 693 -23.40 -2.46 -28.81
CA VAL A 693 -22.41 -1.88 -29.73
C VAL A 693 -22.20 -2.90 -30.83
N LYS A 694 -22.38 -2.50 -32.09
CA LYS A 694 -22.07 -3.38 -33.22
C LYS A 694 -20.59 -3.76 -33.12
N PRO A 695 -20.23 -5.04 -33.30
CA PRO A 695 -18.82 -5.42 -33.36
C PRO A 695 -18.15 -4.53 -34.40
N VAL A 696 -16.95 -4.05 -34.08
CA VAL A 696 -16.13 -3.36 -35.07
C VAL A 696 -15.92 -4.37 -36.19
N THR A 697 -16.67 -4.24 -37.27
CA THR A 697 -16.31 -4.85 -38.56
C THR A 697 -14.85 -4.50 -38.73
N SER A 698 -14.01 -5.54 -38.75
CA SER A 698 -12.58 -5.48 -39.04
C SER A 698 -12.26 -4.22 -39.81
N LEU A 699 -11.61 -3.27 -39.13
CA LEU A 699 -10.84 -2.26 -39.84
C LEU A 699 -10.06 -3.03 -40.88
N GLN A 700 -10.30 -2.67 -42.14
CA GLN A 700 -9.53 -3.15 -43.28
C GLN A 700 -8.08 -3.25 -42.84
N SER A 701 -7.48 -4.41 -43.10
CA SER A 701 -6.05 -4.64 -43.09
C SER A 701 -5.32 -3.39 -43.59
N THR A 702 -4.94 -2.49 -42.68
CA THR A 702 -3.88 -1.54 -42.93
C THR A 702 -2.65 -2.41 -42.99
N GLU A 703 -2.20 -2.62 -44.23
CA GLU A 703 -0.91 -3.16 -44.64
C GLU A 703 0.06 -3.27 -43.47
N GLU A 704 0.45 -4.52 -43.19
CA GLU A 704 1.65 -4.82 -42.44
C GLU A 704 2.78 -3.98 -43.06
N LYS A 705 3.20 -2.93 -42.36
CA LYS A 705 4.50 -2.36 -42.62
C LYS A 705 5.51 -3.38 -42.15
N GLU A 706 6.07 -4.12 -43.10
CA GLU A 706 7.34 -4.81 -42.93
C GLU A 706 8.31 -3.82 -42.26
N VAL A 707 8.75 -4.19 -41.07
CA VAL A 707 9.93 -3.57 -40.45
C VAL A 707 11.11 -4.15 -41.20
N GLU A 708 11.60 -3.41 -42.20
CA GLU A 708 12.91 -3.69 -42.79
C GLU A 708 13.93 -3.78 -41.66
N GLN A 709 14.68 -4.89 -41.66
CA GLN A 709 15.83 -5.11 -40.81
C GLN A 709 16.87 -4.03 -41.13
N GLU A 710 16.95 -2.98 -40.31
CA GLU A 710 18.15 -2.14 -40.30
C GLU A 710 19.30 -2.94 -39.68
N GLU A 711 20.30 -3.17 -40.53
CA GLU A 711 21.58 -3.75 -40.20
C GLU A 711 22.22 -3.09 -38.97
N THR A 712 22.85 -3.95 -38.18
CA THR A 712 23.72 -3.66 -37.05
C THR A 712 24.67 -2.47 -37.28
N LEU A 713 24.34 -1.31 -36.69
CA LEU A 713 25.22 -0.13 -36.64
C LEU A 713 25.86 0.07 -35.25
N PHE A 714 26.33 -1.01 -34.63
CA PHE A 714 27.19 -0.98 -33.44
C PHE A 714 28.28 -2.05 -33.52
N ALA A 715 29.15 -1.92 -34.52
CA ALA A 715 30.51 -2.44 -34.45
C ALA A 715 31.43 -1.23 -34.21
N PHE A 716 31.73 -0.95 -32.95
CA PHE A 716 32.72 0.06 -32.58
C PHE A 716 34.08 -0.64 -32.53
N ASP A 717 34.84 -0.49 -33.60
CA ASP A 717 36.23 -0.95 -33.68
C ASP A 717 37.14 0.13 -33.08
N PHE A 718 37.96 -0.26 -32.09
CA PHE A 718 38.89 0.60 -31.39
C PHE A 718 40.30 0.31 -31.90
N SER A 719 40.68 0.91 -33.04
CA SER A 719 42.08 0.97 -33.42
C SER A 719 42.37 2.08 -34.45
N GLU A 720 43.37 2.89 -34.09
CA GLU A 720 44.27 3.69 -34.94
C GLU A 720 44.03 5.20 -35.09
N GLU A 721 44.93 5.93 -34.43
CA GLU A 721 45.29 7.33 -34.59
C GLU A 721 45.92 7.60 -35.98
N LYS A 722 45.61 8.75 -36.59
CA LYS A 722 46.58 9.85 -36.86
C LYS A 722 46.11 10.89 -37.88
N ASP A 723 46.38 12.14 -37.49
CA ASP A 723 46.92 13.30 -38.23
C ASP A 723 46.24 13.92 -39.46
N ALA A 724 46.09 15.26 -39.32
CA ALA A 724 46.36 16.32 -40.30
C ALA A 724 45.19 16.96 -41.10
N ASN A 725 44.84 18.17 -40.63
CA ASN A 725 44.73 19.48 -41.32
C ASN A 725 43.94 19.71 -42.63
N ASP A 726 43.18 20.82 -42.55
CA ASP A 726 42.81 21.82 -43.57
C ASP A 726 41.88 21.34 -44.72
N ASP A 727 40.90 22.09 -45.23
CA ASP A 727 40.54 23.48 -45.07
C ASP A 727 39.07 23.73 -45.51
N LEU A 728 38.52 24.83 -44.99
CA LEU A 728 37.48 25.71 -45.56
C LEU A 728 36.01 25.24 -45.77
N GLY A 729 35.13 25.89 -45.00
CA GLY A 729 33.94 26.55 -45.57
C GLY A 729 32.65 26.57 -44.72
N GLY A 730 32.32 27.71 -44.07
CA GLY A 730 30.90 28.11 -43.92
C GLY A 730 30.34 28.50 -42.53
N VAL A 731 30.78 29.66 -42.01
CA VAL A 731 29.98 30.74 -41.37
C VAL A 731 29.11 30.44 -40.13
N ILE A 732 29.61 30.95 -39.00
CA ILE A 732 28.87 31.38 -37.80
C ILE A 732 27.98 32.58 -38.14
N GLY A 733 26.67 32.45 -37.93
CA GLY A 733 25.70 33.54 -37.99
C GLY A 733 25.39 34.11 -36.60
N ILE A 734 25.85 35.34 -36.38
CA ILE A 734 25.55 36.23 -35.26
C ILE A 734 24.04 36.53 -35.21
N VAL A 735 23.40 36.36 -34.06
CA VAL A 735 22.02 36.84 -33.85
C VAL A 735 22.06 38.30 -33.40
N ASP A 736 21.52 39.16 -34.25
CA ASP A 736 21.32 40.59 -34.01
C ASP A 736 20.24 40.82 -32.93
N LEU A 737 20.64 41.47 -31.83
CA LEU A 737 19.77 41.84 -30.68
C LEU A 737 19.20 43.26 -30.80
N SER A 738 19.34 43.93 -31.94
CA SER A 738 18.95 45.34 -32.13
C SER A 738 17.45 45.64 -32.04
N ASN A 739 16.57 44.63 -32.02
CA ASN A 739 15.11 44.84 -31.96
C ASN A 739 14.43 44.45 -30.63
N TYR A 740 15.18 44.13 -29.57
CA TYR A 740 14.58 43.91 -28.24
C TYR A 740 14.36 45.25 -27.52
N LYS A 741 13.25 45.93 -27.83
CA LYS A 741 12.80 47.12 -27.10
C LYS A 741 12.50 46.76 -25.64
N LYS A 742 13.44 47.09 -24.74
CA LYS A 742 13.28 47.12 -23.28
C LYS A 742 12.05 47.97 -22.90
N LYS A 743 10.92 47.34 -22.57
CA LYS A 743 9.92 47.97 -21.70
C LYS A 743 10.37 47.79 -20.26
N TRP A 744 10.66 48.92 -19.62
CA TRP A 744 11.05 49.05 -18.23
C TRP A 744 10.13 48.26 -17.28
N SER A 745 10.76 47.55 -16.36
CA SER A 745 10.14 46.88 -15.22
C SER A 745 9.32 47.88 -14.40
N LYS A 746 7.99 47.72 -14.40
CA LYS A 746 7.18 48.22 -13.30
C LYS A 746 7.33 47.25 -12.12
N LYS A 747 7.59 47.85 -10.96
CA LYS A 747 7.68 47.29 -9.61
C LYS A 747 6.93 45.96 -9.40
N ALA A 748 7.59 45.06 -8.69
CA ALA A 748 6.98 43.87 -8.10
C ALA A 748 5.66 44.23 -7.39
N PRO A 749 4.58 43.44 -7.57
CA PRO A 749 3.36 43.62 -6.78
C PRO A 749 3.67 43.40 -5.31
N THR A 750 3.36 44.41 -4.50
CA THR A 750 3.39 44.37 -3.02
C THR A 750 2.36 43.39 -2.47
N GLU A 751 2.58 42.95 -1.22
CA GLU A 751 1.97 41.84 -0.46
C GLU A 751 0.42 41.78 -0.35
N ASP A 752 -0.37 42.63 -1.01
CA ASP A 752 -1.81 42.81 -0.73
C ASP A 752 -2.80 42.16 -1.74
N GLN A 753 -2.39 41.16 -2.54
CA GLN A 753 -3.31 40.53 -3.52
C GLN A 753 -3.48 39.00 -3.43
N LEU A 754 -3.10 38.36 -2.32
CA LEU A 754 -3.42 36.95 -2.08
C LEU A 754 -4.57 36.77 -1.07
N VAL A 755 -5.73 37.37 -1.37
CA VAL A 755 -6.98 37.07 -0.66
C VAL A 755 -7.61 35.84 -1.31
N PHE A 756 -7.23 34.65 -0.86
CA PHE A 756 -8.00 33.43 -1.13
C PHE A 756 -9.19 33.36 -0.15
N ASN A 757 -10.38 33.70 -0.65
CA ASN A 757 -11.64 33.40 0.02
C ASN A 757 -11.83 31.87 0.06
N PHE A 758 -12.02 31.34 1.26
CA PHE A 758 -12.32 29.93 1.56
C PHE A 758 -13.77 29.78 1.95
#